data_AF-A0A8T6R488-F1
#
_entry.id   AF-A0A8T6R488-F1
#
_cell.length_a   1.000
_cell.length_b   1.000
_cell.length_c   1.000
_cell.angle_alpha   90.00
_cell.angle_beta   90.00
_cell.angle_gamma   90.00
#
_symmetry.space_group_name_H-M   'P 1'
#
loop_
_entity.id
_entity.type
_entity.pdbx_description
1 polymer ?
#
loop_
_entity_poly.entity_id
_entity_poly.type
_entity_poly.pdbx_seq_one_letter_code
_entity_poly.pdbx_strand_id
1 'polypeptide(L)'
;MHRGLLALRDRLAASDPGFGRLRTGVSVLVGVGSTVAVLQLVARLVGVTGQAAFAMTLFGAVVAMLASNALSGMLRREKLPAAAGFPVAVAVGLVLAVLTDTHRLLQVLAFAVVLFAAVYVRRFGGAWFFYGFMAWMGFFFATFLRAQWSLVPELLLAAVVASGWVLLLGVTVLHTNPRRILHSTLRAFFSRGRSVAREAGDLLAVAPGNVRGRARALRALDARRAGLGEAALLADAWSADRSAVPEGWSPSALRRRLIEAQAAIERVAAAATRLQQESEPVLREVARSAAVHLAGRRDVAALVDCGVLRRHADEVERAGGEGWWSARSLAYGIEEFLRFDAAATEPPEVDPGEEAFEAASDLAFGGLPGSPAVARDVAASGASWNPMTRLTMTTRQAVQVAVAGVVAIGLGTLLSPTRFYWAVITAFVMFTGTSTRFETVDKGVARIAGTVAGLVGAVVLARLTAGHDLLVLAIILLALFGAFYVAKVSQAAMTFCITVLLGELYTLIGTYSVGLLELRLGETAIGAAAGIVVALLFAPLSTRATVRSARDAMLSSMVALLEGVATRAEGGPVPDLDARVRRLDDDARRLALVARPLTRQVGWGGAGPRTARRLRLYIASVSQCRALVVALQRRPAVAPDAVAAAARSIVRALRAIAELPPGSVVPDADEPLADADHLLFRDPAASDEDPAVRHLHHLAATLLQVVRTTSGGTPGPRVTT
;
A
#
# COMPACT_ATOMS: atom_id res chain seq x y z
N MET A 1 -1.92 -11.31 -32.60
CA MET A 1 -2.87 -11.17 -31.47
C MET A 1 -2.35 -11.72 -30.14
N HIS A 2 -1.77 -12.93 -30.08
CA HIS A 2 -1.33 -13.56 -28.81
C HIS A 2 -0.33 -12.72 -27.96
N ARG A 3 0.65 -12.04 -28.60
CA ARG A 3 1.63 -11.18 -27.90
C ARG A 3 1.01 -9.94 -27.25
N GLY A 4 0.01 -9.33 -27.90
CA GLY A 4 -0.68 -8.15 -27.36
C GLY A 4 -1.52 -8.49 -26.12
N LEU A 5 -2.17 -9.65 -26.14
CA LEU A 5 -2.94 -10.16 -25.00
C LEU A 5 -2.05 -10.50 -23.80
N LEU A 6 -0.87 -11.10 -24.03
CA LEU A 6 0.10 -11.38 -22.97
C LEU A 6 0.67 -10.09 -22.36
N ALA A 7 1.01 -9.09 -23.19
CA ALA A 7 1.47 -7.79 -22.70
C ALA A 7 0.40 -7.03 -21.91
N LEU A 8 -0.87 -7.08 -22.35
CA LEU A 8 -1.99 -6.50 -21.62
C LEU A 8 -2.21 -7.22 -20.28
N ARG A 9 -2.19 -8.56 -20.29
CA ARG A 9 -2.30 -9.38 -19.08
C ARG A 9 -1.18 -9.10 -18.09
N ASP A 10 0.06 -8.91 -18.55
CA ASP A 10 1.19 -8.56 -17.71
C ASP A 10 1.04 -7.15 -17.11
N ARG A 11 0.58 -6.18 -17.91
CA ARG A 11 0.27 -4.83 -17.39
C ARG A 11 -0.82 -4.87 -16.32
N LEU A 12 -1.86 -5.69 -16.51
CA LEU A 12 -2.93 -5.88 -15.54
C LEU A 12 -2.42 -6.56 -14.26
N ALA A 13 -1.65 -7.64 -14.39
CA ALA A 13 -1.07 -8.37 -13.26
C ALA A 13 -0.04 -7.52 -12.48
N ALA A 14 0.82 -6.77 -13.17
CA ALA A 14 1.76 -5.86 -12.55
C ALA A 14 1.04 -4.68 -11.85
N SER A 15 -0.07 -4.21 -12.41
CA SER A 15 -0.90 -3.18 -11.78
C SER A 15 -1.59 -3.70 -10.52
N ASP A 16 -2.16 -4.91 -10.57
CA ASP A 16 -2.96 -5.52 -9.50
C ASP A 16 -2.40 -6.89 -9.02
N PRO A 17 -1.37 -6.92 -8.16
CA PRO A 17 -0.86 -8.16 -7.60
C PRO A 17 -1.95 -8.97 -6.91
N GLY A 18 -2.05 -10.25 -7.25
CA GLY A 18 -3.08 -11.13 -6.70
C GLY A 18 -4.52 -10.81 -7.14
N PHE A 19 -4.71 -9.90 -8.11
CA PHE A 19 -6.03 -9.40 -8.54
C PHE A 19 -6.90 -8.91 -7.38
N GLY A 20 -6.28 -8.34 -6.34
CA GLY A 20 -6.98 -7.92 -5.15
C GLY A 20 -8.04 -6.85 -5.43
N ARG A 21 -7.70 -5.82 -6.22
CA ARG A 21 -8.63 -4.74 -6.58
C ARG A 21 -9.72 -5.23 -7.53
N LEU A 22 -9.37 -6.04 -8.52
CA LEU A 22 -10.31 -6.68 -9.44
C LEU A 22 -11.33 -7.51 -8.68
N ARG A 23 -10.87 -8.37 -7.76
CA ARG A 23 -11.74 -9.22 -6.95
C ARG A 23 -12.68 -8.41 -6.07
N THR A 24 -12.20 -7.37 -5.38
CA THR A 24 -13.07 -6.50 -4.59
C THR A 24 -14.11 -5.82 -5.47
N GLY A 25 -13.70 -5.26 -6.62
CA GLY A 25 -14.62 -4.65 -7.58
C GLY A 25 -15.69 -5.61 -8.11
N VAL A 26 -15.29 -6.80 -8.57
CA VAL A 26 -16.20 -7.85 -9.05
C VAL A 26 -17.11 -8.34 -7.92
N SER A 27 -16.57 -8.53 -6.72
CA SER A 27 -17.35 -9.00 -5.58
C SER A 27 -18.44 -8.02 -5.20
N VAL A 28 -18.15 -6.72 -5.19
CA VAL A 28 -19.15 -5.68 -4.92
C VAL A 28 -20.16 -5.60 -6.07
N LEU A 29 -19.69 -5.64 -7.31
CA LEU A 29 -20.57 -5.61 -8.49
C LEU A 29 -21.58 -6.76 -8.47
N VAL A 30 -21.10 -8.00 -8.36
CA VAL A 30 -21.93 -9.21 -8.35
C VAL A 30 -22.78 -9.25 -7.09
N GLY A 31 -22.20 -8.92 -5.92
CA GLY A 31 -22.91 -8.90 -4.64
C GLY A 31 -24.09 -7.94 -4.65
N VAL A 32 -23.87 -6.67 -5.00
CA VAL A 32 -24.92 -5.66 -5.04
C VAL A 32 -25.95 -5.96 -6.13
N GLY A 33 -25.49 -6.25 -7.36
CA GLY A 33 -26.40 -6.49 -8.49
C GLY A 33 -27.34 -7.68 -8.24
N SER A 34 -26.83 -8.77 -7.69
CA SER A 34 -27.66 -9.94 -7.34
C SER A 34 -28.48 -9.73 -6.08
N THR A 35 -27.98 -9.02 -5.05
CA THR A 35 -28.79 -8.69 -3.86
C THR A 35 -30.01 -7.86 -4.22
N VAL A 36 -29.89 -6.88 -5.13
CA VAL A 36 -31.05 -6.10 -5.59
C VAL A 36 -32.12 -7.02 -6.17
N ALA A 37 -31.75 -7.98 -7.03
CA ALA A 37 -32.70 -8.94 -7.60
C ALA A 37 -33.34 -9.84 -6.52
N VAL A 38 -32.54 -10.33 -5.57
CA VAL A 38 -33.02 -11.17 -4.46
C VAL A 38 -33.98 -10.40 -3.55
N LEU A 39 -33.67 -9.16 -3.19
CA LEU A 39 -34.53 -8.35 -2.33
C LEU A 39 -35.84 -7.96 -3.01
N GLN A 40 -35.82 -7.71 -4.32
CA GLN A 40 -37.05 -7.48 -5.08
C GLN A 40 -37.94 -8.73 -5.09
N LEU A 41 -37.36 -9.93 -5.19
CA LEU A 41 -38.09 -11.17 -5.06
C LEU A 41 -38.67 -11.34 -3.65
N VAL A 42 -37.88 -11.11 -2.60
CA VAL A 42 -38.33 -11.19 -1.20
C VAL A 42 -39.44 -10.18 -0.92
N ALA A 43 -39.31 -8.94 -1.38
CA ALA A 43 -40.34 -7.91 -1.21
C ALA A 43 -41.68 -8.36 -1.82
N ARG A 44 -41.66 -8.96 -3.02
CA ARG A 44 -42.86 -9.53 -3.65
C ARG A 44 -43.45 -10.70 -2.84
N LEU A 45 -42.62 -11.59 -2.31
CA LEU A 45 -43.07 -12.75 -1.53
C LEU A 45 -43.67 -12.36 -0.17
N VAL A 46 -43.14 -11.32 0.46
CA VAL A 46 -43.62 -10.81 1.76
C VAL A 46 -44.79 -9.82 1.58
N GLY A 47 -45.09 -9.41 0.34
CA GLY A 47 -46.17 -8.46 0.05
C GLY A 47 -45.80 -7.00 0.32
N VAL A 48 -44.51 -6.70 0.48
CA VAL A 48 -44.02 -5.32 0.63
C VAL A 48 -44.04 -4.65 -0.74
N THR A 49 -44.76 -3.53 -0.86
CA THR A 49 -44.92 -2.82 -2.14
C THR A 49 -44.67 -1.32 -1.99
N GLY A 50 -44.55 -0.62 -3.12
CA GLY A 50 -44.39 0.84 -3.14
C GLY A 50 -43.07 1.33 -2.53
N GLN A 51 -43.16 2.41 -1.73
CA GLN A 51 -41.99 3.10 -1.16
C GLN A 51 -41.18 2.22 -0.19
N ALA A 52 -41.88 1.36 0.57
CA ALA A 52 -41.29 0.41 1.49
C ALA A 52 -40.37 -0.59 0.79
N ALA A 53 -40.82 -1.17 -0.34
CA ALA A 53 -40.03 -2.10 -1.15
C ALA A 53 -38.78 -1.41 -1.75
N PHE A 54 -38.93 -0.16 -2.18
CA PHE A 54 -37.80 0.64 -2.67
C PHE A 54 -36.78 0.91 -1.54
N ALA A 55 -37.24 1.32 -0.36
CA ALA A 55 -36.38 1.56 0.80
C ALA A 55 -35.63 0.29 1.24
N MET A 56 -36.35 -0.85 1.30
CA MET A 56 -35.79 -2.17 1.58
C MET A 56 -34.68 -2.55 0.59
N THR A 57 -34.94 -2.37 -0.71
CA THR A 57 -33.99 -2.71 -1.79
C THR A 57 -32.76 -1.79 -1.76
N LEU A 58 -32.97 -0.48 -1.65
CA LEU A 58 -31.88 0.50 -1.60
C LEU A 58 -30.99 0.28 -0.37
N PHE A 59 -31.59 0.04 0.79
CA PHE A 59 -30.87 -0.21 2.02
C PHE A 59 -30.08 -1.52 1.97
N GLY A 60 -30.72 -2.60 1.53
CA GLY A 60 -30.06 -3.89 1.39
C GLY A 60 -28.95 -3.89 0.33
N ALA A 61 -29.05 -3.10 -0.74
CA ALA A 61 -27.97 -2.87 -1.69
C ALA A 61 -26.73 -2.22 -1.02
N VAL A 62 -26.93 -1.25 -0.14
CA VAL A 62 -25.84 -0.65 0.63
C VAL A 62 -25.23 -1.64 1.64
N VAL A 63 -26.07 -2.42 2.33
CA VAL A 63 -25.57 -3.48 3.23
C VAL A 63 -24.76 -4.51 2.43
N ALA A 64 -25.23 -4.94 1.26
CA ALA A 64 -24.50 -5.87 0.39
C ALA A 64 -23.18 -5.29 -0.12
N MET A 65 -23.15 -3.99 -0.47
CA MET A 65 -21.94 -3.30 -0.89
C MET A 65 -20.87 -3.34 0.23
N LEU A 66 -21.27 -3.00 1.45
CA LEU A 66 -20.38 -2.97 2.61
C LEU A 66 -19.94 -4.38 3.03
N ALA A 67 -20.87 -5.34 3.06
CA ALA A 67 -20.57 -6.74 3.36
C ALA A 67 -19.62 -7.36 2.32
N SER A 68 -19.81 -7.05 1.03
CA SER A 68 -18.95 -7.57 -0.05
C SER A 68 -17.53 -7.06 0.09
N ASN A 69 -17.36 -5.77 0.41
CA ASN A 69 -16.05 -5.20 0.68
C ASN A 69 -15.41 -5.80 1.95
N ALA A 70 -16.20 -6.03 3.00
CA ALA A 70 -15.72 -6.64 4.24
C ALA A 70 -15.20 -8.07 4.05
N LEU A 71 -15.97 -8.90 3.35
CA LEU A 71 -15.68 -10.33 3.20
C LEU A 71 -14.69 -10.63 2.08
N SER A 72 -14.44 -9.72 1.14
CA SER A 72 -13.53 -9.94 -0.01
C SER A 72 -12.10 -10.31 0.40
N GLY A 73 -11.63 -9.84 1.57
CA GLY A 73 -10.27 -10.04 2.06
C GLY A 73 -10.10 -11.18 3.07
N MET A 74 -11.18 -11.81 3.50
CA MET A 74 -11.19 -12.79 4.60
C MET A 74 -11.10 -14.23 4.09
N LEU A 75 -10.54 -15.12 4.92
CA LEU A 75 -10.56 -16.56 4.69
C LEU A 75 -11.97 -17.12 4.90
N ARG A 76 -12.28 -18.27 4.29
CA ARG A 76 -13.63 -18.88 4.39
C ARG A 76 -14.09 -19.06 5.84
N ARG A 77 -13.19 -19.49 6.73
CA ARG A 77 -13.46 -19.70 8.17
C ARG A 77 -13.80 -18.41 8.93
N GLU A 78 -13.30 -17.26 8.47
CA GLU A 78 -13.53 -15.96 9.11
C GLU A 78 -14.82 -15.29 8.61
N LYS A 79 -15.31 -15.65 7.41
CA LYS A 79 -16.45 -14.99 6.79
C LYS A 79 -17.76 -15.20 7.53
N LEU A 80 -18.03 -16.42 8.00
CA LEU A 80 -19.28 -16.76 8.69
C LEU A 80 -19.47 -15.95 9.99
N PRO A 81 -18.53 -15.98 10.97
CA PRO A 81 -18.69 -15.19 12.19
C PRO A 81 -18.70 -13.68 11.90
N ALA A 82 -17.95 -13.21 10.90
CA ALA A 82 -17.99 -11.81 10.48
C ALA A 82 -19.37 -11.40 9.92
N ALA A 83 -19.95 -12.21 9.04
CA ALA A 83 -21.22 -11.91 8.39
C ALA A 83 -22.40 -11.99 9.37
N ALA A 84 -22.37 -12.91 10.33
CA ALA A 84 -23.40 -13.04 11.36
C ALA A 84 -23.56 -11.77 12.22
N GLY A 85 -22.48 -11.02 12.42
CA GLY A 85 -22.53 -9.76 13.17
C GLY A 85 -23.07 -8.56 12.38
N PHE A 86 -23.15 -8.61 11.04
CA PHE A 86 -23.57 -7.45 10.25
C PHE A 86 -25.02 -7.02 10.51
N PRO A 87 -26.03 -7.92 10.50
CA PRO A 87 -27.41 -7.52 10.79
C PRO A 87 -27.58 -6.98 12.21
N VAL A 88 -26.87 -7.54 13.19
CA VAL A 88 -26.90 -7.08 14.59
C VAL A 88 -26.36 -5.64 14.68
N ALA A 89 -25.23 -5.37 14.05
CA ALA A 89 -24.67 -4.01 14.02
C ALA A 89 -25.64 -3.01 13.36
N VAL A 90 -26.22 -3.37 12.22
CA VAL A 90 -27.25 -2.58 11.54
C VAL A 90 -28.45 -2.32 12.46
N ALA A 91 -28.94 -3.36 13.15
CA ALA A 91 -30.10 -3.26 14.03
C ALA A 91 -29.89 -2.27 15.17
N VAL A 92 -28.71 -2.30 15.81
CA VAL A 92 -28.34 -1.34 16.85
C VAL A 92 -28.45 0.10 16.33
N GLY A 93 -27.93 0.35 15.13
CA GLY A 93 -28.04 1.66 14.49
C GLY A 93 -29.48 2.09 14.20
N LEU A 94 -30.26 1.22 13.57
CA LEU A 94 -31.66 1.47 13.21
C LEU A 94 -32.49 1.80 14.46
N VAL A 95 -32.42 0.96 15.49
CA VAL A 95 -33.22 1.12 16.72
C VAL A 95 -32.86 2.41 17.45
N LEU A 96 -31.56 2.74 17.56
CA LEU A 96 -31.13 4.01 18.18
C LEU A 96 -31.63 5.23 17.41
N ALA A 97 -31.65 5.19 16.09
CA ALA A 97 -32.17 6.30 15.28
C ALA A 97 -33.67 6.52 15.49
N VAL A 98 -34.46 5.45 15.52
CA VAL A 98 -35.92 5.55 15.73
C VAL A 98 -36.25 6.01 17.16
N LEU A 99 -35.52 5.51 18.17
CA LEU A 99 -35.71 5.92 19.56
C LEU A 99 -35.42 7.41 19.80
N THR A 100 -34.53 7.99 19.01
CA THR A 100 -34.05 9.37 19.20
C THR A 100 -34.73 10.37 18.28
N ASP A 101 -35.67 9.92 17.43
CA ASP A 101 -36.35 10.77 16.44
C ASP A 101 -37.29 11.81 17.07
N THR A 102 -37.72 11.63 18.31
CA THR A 102 -38.63 12.54 19.02
C THR A 102 -38.03 13.92 19.30
N HIS A 103 -36.71 14.02 19.44
CA HIS A 103 -36.02 15.27 19.75
C HIS A 103 -34.78 15.46 18.88
N ARG A 104 -34.75 16.55 18.10
CA ARG A 104 -33.63 16.87 17.21
C ARG A 104 -32.28 16.91 17.93
N LEU A 105 -32.20 17.48 19.12
CA LEU A 105 -30.96 17.54 19.90
C LEU A 105 -30.49 16.13 20.30
N LEU A 106 -31.42 15.29 20.76
CA LEU A 106 -31.13 13.91 21.14
C LEU A 106 -30.63 13.09 19.95
N GLN A 107 -31.25 13.25 18.78
CA GLN A 107 -30.83 12.59 17.54
C GLN A 107 -29.41 13.00 17.13
N VAL A 108 -29.05 14.29 17.20
CA VAL A 108 -27.69 14.77 16.90
C VAL A 108 -26.67 14.22 17.89
N LEU A 109 -26.99 14.21 19.19
CA LEU A 109 -26.12 13.64 20.22
C LEU A 109 -25.93 12.13 20.02
N ALA A 110 -27.02 11.40 19.75
CA ALA A 110 -26.96 9.97 19.47
C ALA A 110 -26.15 9.67 18.20
N PHE A 111 -26.32 10.47 17.15
CA PHE A 111 -25.52 10.35 15.93
C PHE A 111 -24.02 10.53 16.23
N ALA A 112 -23.66 11.52 17.05
CA ALA A 112 -22.28 11.76 17.48
C ALA A 112 -21.71 10.57 18.30
N VAL A 113 -22.52 10.00 19.21
CA VAL A 113 -22.14 8.81 19.98
C VAL A 113 -21.94 7.60 19.07
N VAL A 114 -22.82 7.37 18.11
CA VAL A 114 -22.69 6.27 17.14
C VAL A 114 -21.46 6.47 16.25
N LEU A 115 -21.18 7.68 15.80
CA LEU A 115 -19.94 8.01 15.08
C LEU A 115 -18.69 7.71 15.90
N PHE A 116 -18.68 8.14 17.17
CA PHE A 116 -17.58 7.86 18.09
C PHE A 116 -17.41 6.35 18.26
N ALA A 117 -18.49 5.63 18.60
CA ALA A 117 -18.46 4.19 18.80
C ALA A 117 -17.98 3.45 17.54
N ALA A 118 -18.45 3.84 16.36
CA ALA A 118 -18.09 3.24 15.08
C ALA A 118 -16.59 3.32 14.76
N VAL A 119 -15.92 4.36 15.25
CA VAL A 119 -14.46 4.51 15.10
C VAL A 119 -13.72 3.86 16.27
N TYR A 120 -14.24 3.98 17.49
CA TYR A 120 -13.62 3.45 18.70
C TYR A 120 -13.47 1.92 18.66
N VAL A 121 -14.50 1.21 18.18
CA VAL A 121 -14.47 -0.27 18.10
C VAL A 121 -13.44 -0.81 17.12
N ARG A 122 -12.92 0.01 16.19
CA ARG A 122 -11.87 -0.39 15.23
C ARG A 122 -10.60 -0.93 15.92
N ARG A 123 -10.39 -0.59 17.20
CA ARG A 123 -9.27 -1.09 17.99
C ARG A 123 -9.28 -2.61 18.20
N PHE A 124 -10.45 -3.24 18.14
CA PHE A 124 -10.64 -4.67 18.42
C PHE A 124 -10.39 -5.56 17.18
N GLY A 125 -10.01 -5.00 16.04
CA GLY A 125 -9.61 -5.74 14.84
C GLY A 125 -10.33 -5.33 13.57
N GLY A 126 -9.97 -5.98 12.45
CA GLY A 126 -10.47 -5.62 11.12
C GLY A 126 -11.99 -5.80 10.94
N ALA A 127 -12.59 -6.83 11.55
CA ALA A 127 -14.04 -7.04 11.48
C ALA A 127 -14.84 -5.92 12.17
N TRP A 128 -14.34 -5.43 13.31
CA TRP A 128 -14.98 -4.35 14.07
C TRP A 128 -15.04 -3.02 13.33
N PHE A 129 -14.12 -2.78 12.38
CA PHE A 129 -14.25 -1.66 11.46
C PHE A 129 -15.58 -1.68 10.70
N PHE A 130 -15.99 -2.85 10.22
CA PHE A 130 -17.23 -3.01 9.48
C PHE A 130 -18.45 -3.01 10.39
N TYR A 131 -18.39 -3.61 11.58
CA TYR A 131 -19.50 -3.51 12.54
C TYR A 131 -19.81 -2.06 12.93
N GLY A 132 -18.77 -1.28 13.27
CA GLY A 132 -18.93 0.14 13.54
C GLY A 132 -19.53 0.90 12.35
N PHE A 133 -19.03 0.64 11.15
CA PHE A 133 -19.54 1.26 9.92
C PHE A 133 -21.00 0.87 9.63
N MET A 134 -21.36 -0.41 9.82
CA MET A 134 -22.72 -0.93 9.63
C MET A 134 -23.71 -0.33 10.63
N ALA A 135 -23.33 -0.20 11.90
CA ALA A 135 -24.16 0.46 12.91
C ALA A 135 -24.39 1.93 12.58
N TRP A 136 -23.33 2.64 12.19
CA TRP A 136 -23.46 4.02 11.72
C TRP A 136 -24.33 4.14 10.47
N MET A 137 -24.20 3.24 9.51
CA MET A 137 -25.04 3.22 8.30
C MET A 137 -26.50 2.88 8.60
N GLY A 138 -26.77 1.97 9.54
CA GLY A 138 -28.12 1.70 10.03
C GLY A 138 -28.76 2.96 10.62
N PHE A 139 -28.05 3.63 11.54
CA PHE A 139 -28.53 4.89 12.13
C PHE A 139 -28.80 5.94 11.05
N PHE A 140 -27.82 6.12 10.17
CA PHE A 140 -27.89 7.07 9.07
C PHE A 140 -29.10 6.83 8.15
N PHE A 141 -29.35 5.59 7.73
CA PHE A 141 -30.46 5.26 6.85
C PHE A 141 -31.82 5.40 7.54
N ALA A 142 -31.93 5.01 8.80
CA ALA A 142 -33.17 5.24 9.57
C ALA A 142 -33.48 6.74 9.67
N THR A 143 -32.50 7.60 9.99
CA THR A 143 -32.69 9.05 10.01
C THR A 143 -33.01 9.60 8.61
N PHE A 144 -32.32 9.13 7.57
CA PHE A 144 -32.52 9.58 6.19
C PHE A 144 -33.91 9.23 5.66
N LEU A 145 -34.38 8.00 5.90
CA LEU A 145 -35.69 7.53 5.49
C LEU A 145 -36.82 8.01 6.41
N ARG A 146 -36.49 8.68 7.53
CA ARG A 146 -37.43 8.95 8.63
C ARG A 146 -38.18 7.69 9.05
N ALA A 147 -37.41 6.62 9.27
CA ALA A 147 -37.95 5.30 9.53
C ALA A 147 -38.82 5.32 10.79
N GLN A 148 -40.06 4.84 10.65
CA GLN A 148 -40.94 4.55 11.77
C GLN A 148 -40.75 3.09 12.21
N TRP A 149 -41.24 2.75 13.39
CA TRP A 149 -41.19 1.37 13.91
C TRP A 149 -41.78 0.32 12.95
N SER A 150 -42.71 0.70 12.07
CA SER A 150 -43.29 -0.15 11.03
C SER A 150 -42.30 -0.54 9.92
N LEU A 151 -41.34 0.33 9.59
CA LEU A 151 -40.35 0.11 8.53
C LEU A 151 -39.12 -0.68 9.02
N VAL A 152 -38.86 -0.67 10.33
CA VAL A 152 -37.69 -1.33 10.94
C VAL A 152 -37.61 -2.83 10.60
N PRO A 153 -38.70 -3.64 10.72
CA PRO A 153 -38.65 -5.06 10.36
C PRO A 153 -38.24 -5.31 8.91
N GLU A 154 -38.69 -4.49 7.98
CA GLU A 154 -38.37 -4.62 6.55
C GLU A 154 -36.89 -4.28 6.27
N LEU A 155 -36.36 -3.24 6.91
CA LEU A 155 -34.95 -2.87 6.82
C LEU A 155 -34.04 -3.93 7.48
N LEU A 156 -34.48 -4.52 8.59
CA LEU A 156 -33.77 -5.63 9.23
C LEU A 156 -33.79 -6.89 8.35
N LEU A 157 -34.93 -7.21 7.76
CA LEU A 157 -35.05 -8.31 6.80
C LEU A 157 -34.10 -8.09 5.61
N ALA A 158 -34.05 -6.88 5.05
CA ALA A 158 -33.09 -6.52 4.01
C ALA A 158 -31.64 -6.73 4.46
N ALA A 159 -31.28 -6.31 5.68
CA ALA A 159 -29.93 -6.48 6.21
C ALA A 159 -29.56 -7.96 6.38
N VAL A 160 -30.47 -8.79 6.89
CA VAL A 160 -30.28 -10.24 7.05
C VAL A 160 -30.13 -10.93 5.69
N VAL A 161 -31.05 -10.67 4.76
CA VAL A 161 -31.02 -11.27 3.41
C VAL A 161 -29.78 -10.83 2.65
N ALA A 162 -29.43 -9.54 2.66
CA ALA A 162 -28.23 -9.03 2.01
C ALA A 162 -26.95 -9.66 2.58
N SER A 163 -26.84 -9.73 3.92
CA SER A 163 -25.66 -10.31 4.58
C SER A 163 -25.54 -11.81 4.31
N GLY A 164 -26.65 -12.55 4.39
CA GLY A 164 -26.70 -13.98 4.09
C GLY A 164 -26.39 -14.28 2.63
N TRP A 165 -26.91 -13.49 1.69
CA TRP A 165 -26.66 -13.64 0.26
C TRP A 165 -25.20 -13.36 -0.10
N VAL A 166 -24.63 -12.27 0.41
CA VAL A 166 -23.21 -11.95 0.17
C VAL A 166 -22.28 -12.97 0.84
N LEU A 167 -22.66 -13.50 2.01
CA LEU A 167 -21.94 -14.62 2.62
C LEU A 167 -21.99 -15.85 1.72
N LEU A 168 -23.17 -16.23 1.23
CA LEU A 168 -23.36 -17.37 0.32
C LEU A 168 -22.47 -17.23 -0.91
N LEU A 169 -22.52 -16.08 -1.59
CA LEU A 169 -21.65 -15.78 -2.72
C LEU A 169 -20.17 -15.83 -2.31
N GLY A 170 -19.82 -15.27 -1.16
CA GLY A 170 -18.46 -15.22 -0.64
C GLY A 170 -17.87 -16.58 -0.26
N VAL A 171 -18.68 -17.60 0.00
CA VAL A 171 -18.23 -18.98 0.27
C VAL A 171 -18.35 -19.91 -0.94
N THR A 172 -19.24 -19.60 -1.89
CA THR A 172 -19.49 -20.42 -3.10
C THR A 172 -18.80 -19.87 -4.35
N VAL A 173 -19.32 -18.82 -4.98
CA VAL A 173 -18.89 -18.32 -6.29
C VAL A 173 -17.67 -17.39 -6.19
N LEU A 174 -17.69 -16.48 -5.22
CA LEU A 174 -16.69 -15.44 -4.99
C LEU A 174 -15.69 -15.83 -3.89
N HIS A 175 -15.44 -17.12 -3.75
CA HIS A 175 -14.61 -17.62 -2.67
C HIS A 175 -13.13 -17.26 -2.87
N THR A 176 -12.48 -16.88 -1.77
CA THR A 176 -11.03 -16.67 -1.73
C THR A 176 -10.34 -18.03 -1.82
N ASN A 177 -9.49 -18.24 -2.82
CA ASN A 177 -8.60 -19.41 -2.92
C ASN A 177 -7.15 -18.95 -2.69
N PRO A 178 -6.57 -19.19 -1.50
CA PRO A 178 -5.22 -18.74 -1.16
C PRO A 178 -4.15 -19.18 -2.17
N ARG A 179 -4.20 -20.44 -2.65
CA ARG A 179 -3.25 -20.97 -3.65
C ARG A 179 -3.29 -20.21 -4.97
N ARG A 180 -4.50 -19.87 -5.46
CA ARG A 180 -4.65 -19.04 -6.67
C ARG A 180 -4.13 -17.62 -6.46
N ILE A 181 -4.37 -17.04 -5.29
CA ILE A 181 -3.92 -15.68 -4.97
C ILE A 181 -2.40 -15.65 -4.89
N LEU A 182 -1.78 -16.56 -4.15
CA LEU A 182 -0.32 -16.65 -4.03
C LEU A 182 0.33 -16.80 -5.41
N HIS A 183 -0.14 -17.74 -6.22
CA HIS A 183 0.37 -17.93 -7.59
C HIS A 183 0.16 -16.69 -8.48
N SER A 184 -0.96 -15.99 -8.35
CA SER A 184 -1.18 -14.73 -9.06
C SER A 184 -0.26 -13.60 -8.56
N THR A 185 0.03 -13.55 -7.27
CA THR A 185 0.95 -12.59 -6.66
C THR A 185 2.39 -12.87 -7.10
N LEU A 186 2.82 -14.13 -7.15
CA LEU A 186 4.12 -14.54 -7.69
C LEU A 186 4.24 -14.14 -9.17
N ARG A 187 3.23 -14.44 -10.01
CA ARG A 187 3.20 -13.98 -11.40
C ARG A 187 3.31 -12.45 -11.52
N ALA A 188 2.63 -11.71 -10.65
CA ALA A 188 2.72 -10.25 -10.61
C ALA A 188 4.12 -9.77 -10.18
N PHE A 189 4.78 -10.44 -9.22
CA PHE A 189 6.16 -10.19 -8.83
C PHE A 189 7.12 -10.35 -10.03
N PHE A 190 7.08 -11.47 -10.75
CA PHE A 190 7.94 -11.66 -11.93
C PHE A 190 7.61 -10.70 -13.09
N SER A 191 6.33 -10.35 -13.26
CA SER A 191 5.92 -9.32 -14.24
C SER A 191 6.44 -7.92 -13.87
N ARG A 192 6.43 -7.58 -12.57
CA ARG A 192 7.05 -6.35 -12.04
C ARG A 192 8.56 -6.37 -12.22
N GLY A 193 9.23 -7.52 -12.00
CA GLY A 193 10.65 -7.68 -12.28
C GLY A 193 11.01 -7.43 -13.75
N ARG A 194 10.25 -8.01 -14.68
CA ARG A 194 10.38 -7.70 -16.13
C ARG A 194 10.08 -6.24 -16.46
N SER A 195 9.22 -5.58 -15.68
CA SER A 195 8.99 -4.12 -15.82
C SER A 195 10.17 -3.29 -15.31
N VAL A 196 10.88 -3.73 -14.27
CA VAL A 196 12.16 -3.12 -13.84
C VAL A 196 13.21 -3.27 -14.94
N ALA A 197 13.31 -4.44 -15.58
CA ALA A 197 14.20 -4.65 -16.72
C ALA A 197 13.85 -3.72 -17.90
N ARG A 198 12.56 -3.46 -18.15
CA ARG A 198 12.13 -2.50 -19.17
C ARG A 198 12.66 -1.10 -18.89
N GLU A 199 12.43 -0.58 -17.68
CA GLU A 199 12.90 0.77 -17.31
C GLU A 199 14.44 0.84 -17.28
N ALA A 200 15.12 -0.27 -16.97
CA ALA A 200 16.57 -0.37 -17.05
C ALA A 200 17.06 -0.27 -18.52
N GLY A 201 16.38 -0.94 -19.46
CA GLY A 201 16.62 -0.79 -20.90
C GLY A 201 16.32 0.63 -21.38
N ASP A 202 15.21 1.24 -20.96
CA ASP A 202 14.84 2.61 -21.31
C ASP A 202 15.87 3.63 -20.77
N LEU A 203 16.43 3.39 -19.57
CA LEU A 203 17.53 4.18 -19.00
C LEU A 203 18.80 4.09 -19.85
N LEU A 204 19.18 2.89 -20.28
CA LEU A 204 20.36 2.65 -21.13
C LEU A 204 20.18 3.24 -22.54
N ALA A 205 18.94 3.41 -23.01
CA ALA A 205 18.62 4.05 -24.27
C ALA A 205 18.73 5.59 -24.24
N VAL A 206 18.81 6.22 -23.06
CA VAL A 206 18.91 7.67 -22.96
C VAL A 206 20.25 8.15 -23.49
N ALA A 207 20.21 9.03 -24.50
CA ALA A 207 21.40 9.63 -25.10
C ALA A 207 22.30 10.32 -24.04
N PRO A 208 23.64 10.17 -24.13
CA PRO A 208 24.58 10.91 -23.31
C PRO A 208 24.31 12.42 -23.41
N GLY A 209 24.19 13.11 -22.27
CA GLY A 209 23.88 14.56 -22.21
C GLY A 209 22.41 14.91 -21.98
N ASN A 210 21.45 13.99 -22.15
CA ASN A 210 20.04 14.26 -21.83
C ASN A 210 19.76 14.13 -20.32
N VAL A 211 20.16 15.13 -19.55
CA VAL A 211 20.03 15.16 -18.08
C VAL A 211 18.57 15.00 -17.62
N ARG A 212 17.62 15.65 -18.29
CA ARG A 212 16.18 15.58 -17.95
C ARG A 212 15.60 14.20 -18.24
N GLY A 213 15.95 13.61 -19.38
CA GLY A 213 15.57 12.26 -19.78
C GLY A 213 16.10 11.22 -18.80
N ARG A 214 17.40 11.31 -18.47
CA ARG A 214 18.05 10.44 -17.47
C ARG A 214 17.38 10.55 -16.11
N ALA A 215 17.14 11.76 -15.60
CA ALA A 215 16.46 11.97 -14.32
C ALA A 215 15.00 11.45 -14.33
N ARG A 216 14.32 11.45 -15.48
CA ARG A 216 12.99 10.84 -15.62
C ARG A 216 13.08 9.31 -15.60
N ALA A 217 14.00 8.72 -16.36
CA ALA A 217 14.22 7.27 -16.41
C ALA A 217 14.64 6.70 -15.05
N LEU A 218 15.55 7.36 -14.33
CA LEU A 218 15.93 6.97 -12.96
C LEU A 218 14.75 6.99 -11.99
N ARG A 219 13.90 8.04 -12.05
CA ARG A 219 12.68 8.10 -11.23
C ARG A 219 11.69 7.00 -11.57
N ALA A 220 11.56 6.64 -12.85
CA ALA A 220 10.70 5.55 -13.28
C ALA A 220 11.23 4.19 -12.79
N LEU A 221 12.53 3.95 -12.92
CA LEU A 221 13.22 2.75 -12.43
C LEU A 221 13.07 2.60 -10.90
N ASP A 222 13.32 3.66 -10.13
CA ASP A 222 13.13 3.68 -8.67
C ASP A 222 11.67 3.37 -8.29
N ALA A 223 10.70 3.96 -8.99
CA ALA A 223 9.29 3.70 -8.75
C ALA A 223 8.89 2.24 -9.03
N ARG A 224 9.46 1.61 -10.08
CA ARG A 224 9.22 0.19 -10.37
C ARG A 224 9.86 -0.75 -9.36
N ARG A 225 11.08 -0.43 -8.88
CA ARG A 225 11.75 -1.18 -7.81
C ARG A 225 10.94 -1.18 -6.52
N ALA A 226 10.39 -0.04 -6.13
CA ALA A 226 9.52 0.05 -4.95
C ALA A 226 8.28 -0.85 -5.07
N GLY A 227 7.64 -0.88 -6.25
CA GLY A 227 6.50 -1.78 -6.50
C GLY A 227 6.88 -3.27 -6.46
N LEU A 228 8.10 -3.65 -6.84
CA LEU A 228 8.54 -5.04 -6.76
C LEU A 228 8.53 -5.55 -5.31
N GLY A 229 9.06 -4.76 -4.37
CA GLY A 229 9.11 -5.11 -2.95
C GLY A 229 7.73 -5.34 -2.33
N GLU A 230 6.73 -4.53 -2.70
CA GLU A 230 5.33 -4.74 -2.26
C GLU A 230 4.76 -6.09 -2.73
N ALA A 231 5.09 -6.52 -3.96
CA ALA A 231 4.61 -7.80 -4.47
C ALA A 231 5.30 -8.99 -3.76
N ALA A 232 6.58 -8.85 -3.41
CA ALA A 232 7.30 -9.84 -2.61
C ALA A 232 6.71 -9.97 -1.20
N LEU A 233 6.44 -8.84 -0.53
CA LEU A 233 5.81 -8.82 0.80
C LEU A 233 4.39 -9.40 0.77
N LEU A 234 3.61 -9.13 -0.28
CA LEU A 234 2.31 -9.77 -0.45
C LEU A 234 2.43 -11.29 -0.61
N ALA A 235 3.42 -11.77 -1.37
CA ALA A 235 3.63 -13.21 -1.54
C ALA A 235 4.05 -13.88 -0.22
N ASP A 236 4.94 -13.24 0.53
CA ASP A 236 5.37 -13.68 1.87
C ASP A 236 4.21 -13.74 2.87
N ALA A 237 3.33 -12.73 2.84
CA ALA A 237 2.17 -12.68 3.71
C ALA A 237 1.13 -13.76 3.36
N TRP A 238 0.90 -14.02 2.07
CA TRP A 238 0.00 -15.09 1.63
C TRP A 238 0.59 -16.49 1.85
N SER A 239 1.91 -16.66 1.91
CA SER A 239 2.54 -17.96 2.19
C SER A 239 2.46 -18.39 3.66
N ALA A 240 2.04 -17.50 4.57
CA ALA A 240 1.74 -17.88 5.95
C ALA A 240 0.59 -18.88 6.06
N ASP A 241 -0.35 -18.85 5.12
CA ASP A 241 -1.37 -19.89 5.01
C ASP A 241 -0.78 -21.10 4.30
N ARG A 242 -0.55 -22.20 5.03
CA ARG A 242 0.00 -23.44 4.46
C ARG A 242 -0.82 -23.96 3.27
N SER A 243 -2.13 -23.70 3.21
CA SER A 243 -2.98 -24.10 2.07
C SER A 243 -2.70 -23.33 0.78
N ALA A 244 -1.97 -22.21 0.87
CA ALA A 244 -1.59 -21.40 -0.28
C ALA A 244 -0.34 -21.92 -1.00
N VAL A 245 0.59 -22.52 -0.26
CA VAL A 245 1.91 -22.92 -0.75
C VAL A 245 1.80 -24.16 -1.66
N PRO A 246 2.57 -24.23 -2.77
CA PRO A 246 2.60 -25.43 -3.62
C PRO A 246 3.05 -26.68 -2.87
N GLU A 247 2.63 -27.85 -3.34
CA GLU A 247 3.11 -29.13 -2.79
C GLU A 247 4.64 -29.23 -2.91
N GLY A 248 5.30 -29.71 -1.85
CA GLY A 248 6.76 -29.80 -1.75
C GLY A 248 7.47 -28.49 -1.35
N TRP A 249 6.80 -27.34 -1.38
CA TRP A 249 7.38 -26.07 -0.95
C TRP A 249 7.06 -25.76 0.52
N SER A 250 8.03 -25.20 1.26
CA SER A 250 7.76 -24.55 2.55
C SER A 250 7.59 -23.03 2.35
N PRO A 251 6.85 -22.34 3.25
CA PRO A 251 6.76 -20.88 3.23
C PRO A 251 8.12 -20.18 3.23
N SER A 252 9.11 -20.67 3.97
CA SER A 252 10.46 -20.09 3.97
C SER A 252 11.26 -20.41 2.72
N ALA A 253 11.08 -21.59 2.13
CA ALA A 253 11.65 -21.91 0.81
C ALA A 253 11.21 -20.85 -0.21
N LEU A 254 9.92 -20.50 -0.18
CA LEU A 254 9.36 -19.46 -1.03
C LEU A 254 9.90 -18.07 -0.66
N ARG A 255 10.00 -17.72 0.63
CA ARG A 255 10.59 -16.46 1.10
C ARG A 255 12.01 -16.30 0.59
N ARG A 256 12.87 -17.30 0.79
CA ARG A 256 14.26 -17.33 0.32
C ARG A 256 14.33 -17.12 -1.18
N ARG A 257 13.55 -17.89 -1.96
CA ARG A 257 13.47 -17.74 -3.41
C ARG A 257 13.06 -16.34 -3.87
N LEU A 258 12.10 -15.72 -3.16
CA LEU A 258 11.68 -14.34 -3.42
C LEU A 258 12.78 -13.32 -3.10
N ILE A 259 13.56 -13.55 -2.04
CA ILE A 259 14.70 -12.69 -1.66
C ILE A 259 15.75 -12.74 -2.78
N GLU A 260 16.11 -13.94 -3.24
CA GLU A 260 17.09 -14.15 -4.30
C GLU A 260 16.65 -13.51 -5.62
N ALA A 261 15.41 -13.76 -6.05
CA ALA A 261 14.86 -13.20 -7.30
C ALA A 261 14.76 -11.67 -7.24
N GLN A 262 14.42 -11.11 -6.08
CA GLN A 262 14.39 -9.66 -5.88
C GLN A 262 15.80 -9.07 -5.93
N ALA A 263 16.78 -9.70 -5.29
CA ALA A 263 18.17 -9.26 -5.35
C ALA A 263 18.74 -9.33 -6.78
N ALA A 264 18.41 -10.38 -7.54
CA ALA A 264 18.84 -10.55 -8.93
C ALA A 264 18.39 -9.39 -9.83
N ILE A 265 17.11 -9.00 -9.76
CA ILE A 265 16.59 -7.90 -10.59
C ILE A 265 17.01 -6.52 -10.08
N GLU A 266 17.22 -6.34 -8.78
CA GLU A 266 17.80 -5.11 -8.24
C GLU A 266 19.26 -4.94 -8.67
N ARG A 267 20.01 -6.04 -8.82
CA ARG A 267 21.34 -6.03 -9.42
C ARG A 267 21.29 -5.54 -10.88
N VAL A 268 20.32 -6.00 -11.68
CA VAL A 268 20.10 -5.49 -13.05
C VAL A 268 19.88 -3.99 -13.05
N ALA A 269 19.02 -3.47 -12.18
CA ALA A 269 18.74 -2.03 -12.08
C ALA A 269 19.97 -1.21 -11.65
N ALA A 270 20.73 -1.70 -10.66
CA ALA A 270 21.96 -1.05 -10.19
C ALA A 270 23.04 -1.04 -11.28
N ALA A 271 23.22 -2.16 -11.98
CA ALA A 271 24.15 -2.30 -13.09
C ALA A 271 23.80 -1.38 -14.27
N ALA A 272 22.52 -1.31 -14.64
CA ALA A 272 22.06 -0.38 -15.69
C ALA A 272 22.32 1.08 -15.33
N THR A 273 22.17 1.45 -14.05
CA THR A 273 22.47 2.81 -13.58
C THR A 273 23.95 3.15 -13.73
N ARG A 274 24.84 2.22 -13.36
CA ARG A 274 26.30 2.38 -13.49
C ARG A 274 26.75 2.40 -14.95
N LEU A 275 26.24 1.49 -15.78
CA LEU A 275 26.52 1.48 -17.23
C LEU A 275 26.06 2.77 -17.91
N GLN A 276 24.99 3.40 -17.43
CA GLN A 276 24.55 4.68 -17.99
C GLN A 276 25.53 5.84 -17.67
N GLN A 277 26.32 5.73 -16.59
CA GLN A 277 27.31 6.72 -16.17
C GLN A 277 28.65 6.57 -16.89
N GLU A 278 29.24 5.38 -16.77
CA GLU A 278 30.66 5.11 -17.04
C GLU A 278 30.73 3.77 -17.78
N SER A 279 30.44 3.77 -19.08
CA SER A 279 30.61 2.58 -19.91
C SER A 279 30.85 2.88 -21.37
N GLU A 280 31.57 1.95 -22.00
CA GLU A 280 31.72 1.85 -23.45
C GLU A 280 30.36 1.72 -24.15
N PRO A 281 30.16 2.40 -25.31
CA PRO A 281 28.90 2.33 -26.05
C PRO A 281 28.44 0.91 -26.38
N VAL A 282 29.39 0.01 -26.66
CA VAL A 282 29.11 -1.40 -26.99
C VAL A 282 28.50 -2.13 -25.79
N LEU A 283 29.07 -1.97 -24.59
CA LEU A 283 28.53 -2.59 -23.37
C LEU A 283 27.12 -2.07 -23.06
N ARG A 284 26.90 -0.76 -23.24
CA ARG A 284 25.60 -0.14 -23.03
C ARG A 284 24.54 -0.70 -23.96
N GLU A 285 24.86 -0.85 -25.25
CA GLU A 285 23.91 -1.30 -26.26
C GLU A 285 23.55 -2.78 -26.09
N VAL A 286 24.52 -3.65 -25.82
CA VAL A 286 24.24 -5.07 -25.59
C VAL A 286 23.48 -5.27 -24.27
N ALA A 287 23.82 -4.52 -23.21
CA ALA A 287 23.08 -4.55 -21.95
C ALA A 287 21.62 -4.05 -22.13
N ARG A 288 21.42 -3.03 -22.96
CA ARG A 288 20.09 -2.54 -23.34
C ARG A 288 19.29 -3.63 -24.04
N SER A 289 19.88 -4.31 -25.02
CA SER A 289 19.26 -5.43 -25.74
C SER A 289 18.83 -6.55 -24.79
N ALA A 290 19.73 -6.99 -23.90
CA ALA A 290 19.44 -8.04 -22.92
C ALA A 290 18.26 -7.66 -22.01
N ALA A 291 18.24 -6.43 -21.49
CA ALA A 291 17.17 -5.92 -20.64
C ALA A 291 15.82 -5.82 -21.38
N VAL A 292 15.83 -5.38 -22.65
CA VAL A 292 14.65 -5.30 -23.52
C VAL A 292 14.12 -6.69 -23.84
N HIS A 293 14.99 -7.67 -24.10
CA HIS A 293 14.61 -9.05 -24.36
C HIS A 293 13.98 -9.72 -23.12
N LEU A 294 14.56 -9.52 -21.94
CA LEU A 294 13.95 -9.97 -20.68
C LEU A 294 12.57 -9.34 -20.46
N ALA A 295 12.47 -8.02 -20.66
CA ALA A 295 11.20 -7.29 -20.56
C ALA A 295 10.14 -7.75 -21.58
N GLY A 296 10.59 -8.26 -22.73
CA GLY A 296 9.76 -8.77 -23.82
C GLY A 296 9.41 -10.26 -23.72
N ARG A 297 9.77 -10.95 -22.62
CA ARG A 297 9.65 -12.43 -22.47
C ARG A 297 10.36 -13.20 -23.58
N ARG A 298 11.45 -12.66 -24.12
CA ARG A 298 12.33 -13.36 -25.06
C ARG A 298 13.49 -13.96 -24.28
N ASP A 299 13.17 -14.87 -23.37
CA ASP A 299 14.10 -15.31 -22.33
C ASP A 299 15.35 -15.98 -22.95
N VAL A 300 15.20 -16.75 -24.03
CA VAL A 300 16.34 -17.31 -24.79
C VAL A 300 17.22 -16.20 -25.41
N ALA A 301 16.60 -15.19 -26.02
CA ALA A 301 17.36 -14.07 -26.61
C ALA A 301 18.06 -13.22 -25.55
N ALA A 302 17.44 -13.05 -24.38
CA ALA A 302 18.06 -12.37 -23.24
C ALA A 302 19.30 -13.13 -22.76
N LEU A 303 19.23 -14.47 -22.66
CA LEU A 303 20.38 -15.31 -22.29
C LEU A 303 21.50 -15.26 -23.34
N VAL A 304 21.16 -15.25 -24.63
CA VAL A 304 22.15 -15.06 -25.70
C VAL A 304 22.87 -13.71 -25.56
N ASP A 305 22.11 -12.64 -25.35
CA ASP A 305 22.68 -11.29 -25.14
C ASP A 305 23.53 -11.23 -23.87
N CYS A 306 23.16 -11.94 -22.80
CA CYS A 306 24.00 -12.06 -21.60
C CYS A 306 25.35 -12.70 -21.91
N GLY A 307 25.38 -13.75 -22.74
CA GLY A 307 26.61 -14.39 -23.20
C GLY A 307 27.48 -13.46 -24.05
N VAL A 308 26.86 -12.67 -24.94
CA VAL A 308 27.56 -11.63 -25.74
C VAL A 308 28.10 -10.53 -24.82
N LEU A 309 27.30 -10.05 -23.88
CA LEU A 309 27.65 -8.99 -22.94
C LEU A 309 28.85 -9.38 -22.08
N ARG A 310 28.91 -10.63 -21.63
CA ARG A 310 30.06 -11.16 -20.87
C ARG A 310 31.33 -11.17 -21.70
N ARG A 311 31.29 -11.66 -22.95
CA ARG A 311 32.47 -11.66 -23.83
C ARG A 311 33.04 -10.26 -24.03
N HIS A 312 32.19 -9.27 -24.32
CA HIS A 312 32.62 -7.89 -24.44
C HIS A 312 33.10 -7.31 -23.11
N ALA A 313 32.48 -7.67 -21.98
CA ALA A 313 32.99 -7.25 -20.68
C ALA A 313 34.40 -7.79 -20.43
N ASP A 314 34.68 -9.04 -20.79
CA ASP A 314 36.02 -9.63 -20.65
C ASP A 314 37.04 -8.94 -21.58
N GLU A 315 36.63 -8.55 -22.79
CA GLU A 315 37.47 -7.76 -23.72
C GLU A 315 37.81 -6.38 -23.14
N VAL A 316 36.81 -5.68 -22.60
CA VAL A 316 37.00 -4.36 -21.97
C VAL A 316 37.84 -4.46 -20.71
N GLU A 317 37.65 -5.50 -19.88
CA GLU A 317 38.48 -5.75 -18.68
C GLU A 317 39.95 -5.94 -19.07
N ARG A 318 40.24 -6.79 -20.07
CA ARG A 318 41.62 -7.02 -20.55
C ARG A 318 42.25 -5.75 -21.13
N ALA A 319 41.44 -4.88 -21.72
CA ALA A 319 41.88 -3.57 -22.23
C ALA A 319 42.01 -2.50 -21.13
N GLY A 320 41.68 -2.81 -19.87
CA GLY A 320 41.70 -1.84 -18.76
C GLY A 320 40.59 -0.78 -18.83
N GLY A 321 39.53 -1.03 -19.60
CA GLY A 321 38.40 -0.11 -19.72
C GLY A 321 37.40 -0.20 -18.56
N GLU A 322 36.44 0.72 -18.53
CA GLU A 322 35.45 0.81 -17.45
C GLU A 322 34.11 0.12 -17.78
N GLY A 323 33.32 -0.18 -16.76
CA GLY A 323 31.95 -0.69 -16.92
C GLY A 323 31.81 -2.21 -17.12
N TRP A 324 32.91 -2.95 -17.33
CA TRP A 324 32.90 -4.41 -17.50
C TRP A 324 32.23 -5.14 -16.32
N TRP A 325 32.50 -4.71 -15.08
CA TRP A 325 31.90 -5.33 -13.90
C TRP A 325 30.38 -5.14 -13.84
N SER A 326 29.92 -3.94 -14.23
CA SER A 326 28.49 -3.65 -14.30
C SER A 326 27.82 -4.45 -15.42
N ALA A 327 28.48 -4.63 -16.57
CA ALA A 327 28.02 -5.49 -17.65
C ALA A 327 27.88 -6.96 -17.20
N ARG A 328 28.91 -7.53 -16.56
CA ARG A 328 28.86 -8.89 -15.97
C ARG A 328 27.75 -9.00 -14.92
N SER A 329 27.62 -8.00 -14.05
CA SER A 329 26.59 -7.97 -13.00
C SER A 329 25.18 -7.94 -13.57
N LEU A 330 24.95 -7.22 -14.67
CA LEU A 330 23.68 -7.19 -15.38
C LEU A 330 23.36 -8.54 -15.99
N ALA A 331 24.30 -9.14 -16.73
CA ALA A 331 24.14 -10.47 -17.32
C ALA A 331 23.76 -11.51 -16.26
N TYR A 332 24.54 -11.54 -15.16
CA TYR A 332 24.31 -12.44 -14.04
C TYR A 332 22.94 -12.21 -13.37
N GLY A 333 22.54 -10.96 -13.16
CA GLY A 333 21.22 -10.63 -12.61
C GLY A 333 20.06 -11.13 -13.49
N ILE A 334 20.20 -11.04 -14.82
CA ILE A 334 19.19 -11.55 -15.76
C ILE A 334 19.12 -13.08 -15.70
N GLU A 335 20.26 -13.76 -15.76
CA GLU A 335 20.35 -15.23 -15.71
C GLU A 335 19.73 -15.79 -14.41
N GLU A 336 20.09 -15.22 -13.26
CA GLU A 336 19.55 -15.59 -11.95
C GLU A 336 18.03 -15.35 -11.87
N PHE A 337 17.56 -14.20 -12.35
CA PHE A 337 16.13 -13.89 -12.35
C PHE A 337 15.32 -14.88 -13.21
N LEU A 338 15.86 -15.28 -14.37
CA LEU A 338 15.22 -16.27 -15.25
C LEU A 338 15.23 -17.68 -14.67
N ARG A 339 16.25 -18.06 -13.90
CA ARG A 339 16.27 -19.34 -13.18
C ARG A 339 15.10 -19.46 -12.19
N PHE A 340 14.63 -18.33 -11.68
CA PHE A 340 13.69 -18.28 -10.56
C PHE A 340 12.25 -17.99 -10.97
N ASP A 341 11.93 -17.85 -12.27
CA ASP A 341 10.59 -17.50 -12.77
C ASP A 341 9.48 -18.43 -12.21
N ALA A 342 8.24 -17.95 -12.18
CA ALA A 342 7.07 -18.59 -11.56
C ALA A 342 6.76 -20.03 -12.02
N ALA A 343 7.46 -20.54 -13.03
CA ALA A 343 7.36 -21.90 -13.54
C ALA A 343 8.37 -22.87 -12.90
N ALA A 344 9.28 -22.40 -12.04
CA ALA A 344 10.24 -23.26 -11.36
C ALA A 344 9.52 -24.29 -10.46
N THR A 345 9.76 -25.57 -10.71
CA THR A 345 9.13 -26.71 -10.02
C THR A 345 9.90 -27.18 -8.80
N GLU A 346 11.18 -26.83 -8.69
CA GLU A 346 12.08 -27.34 -7.64
C GLU A 346 12.15 -26.36 -6.45
N PRO A 347 11.71 -26.78 -5.25
CA PRO A 347 11.89 -26.00 -4.03
C PRO A 347 13.38 -25.95 -3.64
N PRO A 348 13.89 -24.82 -3.13
CA PRO A 348 15.24 -24.78 -2.57
C PRO A 348 15.33 -25.66 -1.31
N GLU A 349 16.52 -26.17 -1.00
CA GLU A 349 16.77 -26.84 0.28
C GLU A 349 16.54 -25.87 1.44
N VAL A 350 15.71 -26.30 2.40
CA VAL A 350 15.40 -25.58 3.64
C VAL A 350 15.64 -26.52 4.80
N ASP A 351 16.21 -25.99 5.88
CA ASP A 351 16.46 -26.73 7.11
C ASP A 351 15.11 -27.20 7.73
N PRO A 352 14.90 -28.50 7.96
CA PRO A 352 13.64 -29.05 8.48
C PRO A 352 13.27 -28.60 9.91
N GLY A 353 14.15 -27.88 10.61
CA GLY A 353 13.93 -27.36 11.98
C GLY A 353 13.04 -26.12 12.09
N GLU A 354 12.26 -25.79 11.05
CA GLU A 354 11.52 -24.54 10.94
C GLU A 354 10.46 -24.38 12.04
N GLU A 355 10.75 -23.51 13.02
CA GLU A 355 9.75 -22.93 13.93
C GLU A 355 8.54 -22.40 13.13
N ALA A 356 7.41 -22.19 13.80
CA ALA A 356 6.19 -21.69 13.17
C ALA A 356 6.49 -20.47 12.27
N PHE A 357 6.40 -20.64 10.95
CA PHE A 357 6.65 -19.57 9.99
C PHE A 357 5.77 -18.36 10.31
N GLU A 358 6.42 -17.22 10.55
CA GLU A 358 5.77 -15.94 10.69
C GLU A 358 6.06 -15.08 9.46
N ALA A 359 5.01 -14.61 8.79
CA ALA A 359 5.15 -13.60 7.74
C ALA A 359 5.75 -12.31 8.29
N ALA A 360 6.49 -11.58 7.45
CA ALA A 360 7.05 -10.29 7.85
C ALA A 360 5.96 -9.20 8.02
N SER A 361 4.83 -9.35 7.34
CA SER A 361 3.67 -8.45 7.43
C SER A 361 2.38 -9.25 7.48
N ASP A 362 1.50 -8.88 8.40
CA ASP A 362 0.12 -9.35 8.40
C ASP A 362 -0.67 -8.76 7.22
N LEU A 363 -1.71 -9.48 6.78
CA LEU A 363 -2.64 -8.98 5.78
C LEU A 363 -3.77 -8.18 6.42
N ALA A 364 -3.99 -6.96 5.94
CA ALA A 364 -5.17 -6.15 6.23
C ALA A 364 -6.13 -6.19 5.03
N PHE A 365 -7.28 -6.84 5.20
CA PHE A 365 -8.31 -6.97 4.14
C PHE A 365 -7.74 -7.55 2.82
N GLY A 366 -6.91 -8.59 2.94
CA GLY A 366 -6.29 -9.29 1.81
C GLY A 366 -5.19 -8.53 1.08
N GLY A 367 -4.66 -7.44 1.65
CA GLY A 367 -3.48 -6.73 1.15
C GLY A 367 -2.58 -6.23 2.27
N LEU A 368 -1.49 -5.54 1.94
CA LEU A 368 -0.56 -5.00 2.95
C LEU A 368 -1.21 -3.87 3.77
N PRO A 369 -0.84 -3.71 5.06
CA PRO A 369 -1.37 -2.66 5.91
C PRO A 369 -1.01 -1.26 5.40
N GLY A 370 -1.96 -0.33 5.53
CA GLY A 370 -1.81 1.08 5.19
C GLY A 370 -1.11 1.90 6.30
N SER A 371 -1.01 3.22 6.11
CA SER A 371 -0.35 4.12 7.07
C SER A 371 -0.97 4.16 8.48
N PRO A 372 -2.28 3.90 8.70
CA PRO A 372 -2.82 3.79 10.07
C PRO A 372 -2.20 2.68 10.90
N ALA A 373 -1.76 1.58 10.28
CA ALA A 373 -1.09 0.50 11.01
C ALA A 373 0.27 0.97 11.56
N VAL A 374 0.98 1.81 10.80
CA VAL A 374 2.28 2.38 11.20
C VAL A 374 2.13 3.44 12.29
N ALA A 375 1.05 4.22 12.25
CA ALA A 375 0.83 5.31 13.19
C ALA A 375 0.21 4.88 14.53
N ARG A 376 -0.26 3.63 14.65
CA ARG A 376 -1.02 3.14 15.80
C ARG A 376 -0.26 3.29 17.12
N ASP A 377 1.04 3.02 17.07
CA ASP A 377 1.92 2.96 18.25
C ASP A 377 2.73 4.24 18.45
N VAL A 378 2.49 5.26 17.60
CA VAL A 378 3.20 6.54 17.67
C VAL A 378 2.53 7.41 18.73
N ALA A 379 3.31 7.80 19.74
CA ALA A 379 2.87 8.76 20.75
C ALA A 379 2.47 10.09 20.09
N ALA A 380 1.40 10.71 20.59
CA ALA A 380 0.93 11.97 20.06
C ALA A 380 1.89 13.11 20.46
N SER A 381 2.32 13.91 19.48
CA SER A 381 3.09 15.14 19.70
C SER A 381 2.15 16.34 19.76
N GLY A 382 2.00 16.98 20.91
CA GLY A 382 1.17 18.18 21.03
C GLY A 382 1.57 19.06 22.22
N ALA A 383 1.15 20.32 22.19
CA ALA A 383 1.32 21.24 23.32
C ALA A 383 0.68 20.63 24.58
N SER A 384 1.29 20.86 25.74
CA SER A 384 0.87 20.32 27.05
C SER A 384 -0.60 20.63 27.40
N TRP A 385 -1.18 21.67 26.78
CA TRP A 385 -2.57 22.08 26.93
C TRP A 385 -3.60 21.13 26.27
N ASN A 386 -3.25 20.33 25.26
CA ASN A 386 -4.23 19.48 24.58
C ASN A 386 -4.38 18.11 25.29
N PRO A 387 -5.50 17.84 26.00
CA PRO A 387 -5.68 16.61 26.76
C PRO A 387 -5.74 15.35 25.89
N MET A 388 -6.05 15.48 24.59
CA MET A 388 -6.11 14.35 23.67
C MET A 388 -4.75 13.76 23.29
N THR A 389 -3.66 14.42 23.67
CA THR A 389 -2.31 13.87 23.53
C THR A 389 -2.11 12.61 24.39
N ARG A 390 -2.83 12.48 25.49
CA ARG A 390 -2.79 11.34 26.41
C ARG A 390 -3.67 10.16 25.98
N LEU A 391 -4.52 10.35 24.97
CA LEU A 391 -5.43 9.32 24.47
C LEU A 391 -4.77 8.47 23.38
N THR A 392 -5.15 7.19 23.33
CA THR A 392 -4.75 6.28 22.24
C THR A 392 -5.22 6.81 20.88
N MET A 393 -4.52 6.42 19.80
CA MET A 393 -4.83 6.89 18.44
C MET A 393 -6.29 6.70 18.06
N THR A 394 -6.84 5.52 18.35
CA THR A 394 -8.23 5.15 17.99
C THR A 394 -9.26 5.98 18.74
N THR A 395 -9.06 6.22 20.04
CA THR A 395 -9.97 7.03 20.86
C THR A 395 -9.99 8.47 20.38
N ARG A 396 -8.82 9.02 20.08
CA ARG A 396 -8.71 10.37 19.56
C ARG A 396 -9.33 10.54 18.19
N GLN A 397 -9.09 9.59 17.28
CA GLN A 397 -9.72 9.58 15.96
C GLN A 397 -11.24 9.47 16.09
N ALA A 398 -11.75 8.73 17.07
CA ALA A 398 -13.18 8.65 17.36
C ALA A 398 -13.75 10.01 17.82
N VAL A 399 -13.07 10.72 18.71
CA VAL A 399 -13.46 12.09 19.10
C VAL A 399 -13.44 13.03 17.89
N GLN A 400 -12.39 13.01 17.08
CA GLN A 400 -12.29 13.85 15.88
C GLN A 400 -13.43 13.60 14.90
N VAL A 401 -13.74 12.34 14.63
CA VAL A 401 -14.82 11.98 13.71
C VAL A 401 -16.18 12.40 14.26
N ALA A 402 -16.42 12.23 15.56
CA ALA A 402 -17.66 12.68 16.19
C ALA A 402 -17.80 14.21 16.11
N VAL A 403 -16.77 14.98 16.47
CA VAL A 403 -16.77 16.44 16.41
C VAL A 403 -16.94 16.93 14.96
N ALA A 404 -16.18 16.37 14.02
CA ALA A 404 -16.30 16.71 12.60
C ALA A 404 -17.69 16.38 12.05
N GLY A 405 -18.28 15.27 12.49
CA GLY A 405 -19.64 14.89 12.16
C GLY A 405 -20.66 15.89 12.67
N VAL A 406 -20.59 16.30 13.94
CA VAL A 406 -21.50 17.31 14.52
C VAL A 406 -21.38 18.66 13.80
N VAL A 407 -20.16 19.12 13.55
CA VAL A 407 -19.92 20.37 12.79
C VAL A 407 -20.49 20.26 11.38
N ALA A 408 -20.30 19.12 10.70
CA ALA A 408 -20.85 18.88 9.37
C ALA A 408 -22.38 18.80 9.36
N ILE A 409 -23.01 18.25 10.40
CA ILE A 409 -24.48 18.30 10.57
C ILE A 409 -24.93 19.75 10.70
N GLY A 410 -24.32 20.51 11.63
CA GLY A 410 -24.69 21.90 11.87
C GLY A 410 -24.59 22.75 10.60
N LEU A 411 -23.41 22.80 9.99
CA LEU A 411 -23.17 23.58 8.76
C LEU A 411 -23.97 23.05 7.57
N GLY A 412 -24.10 21.73 7.42
CA GLY A 412 -24.87 21.12 6.35
C GLY A 412 -26.36 21.45 6.45
N THR A 413 -26.91 21.51 7.66
CA THR A 413 -28.32 21.89 7.86
C THR A 413 -28.62 23.35 7.53
N LEU A 414 -27.61 24.23 7.56
CA LEU A 414 -27.75 25.62 7.09
C LEU A 414 -27.85 25.68 5.57
N LEU A 415 -27.19 24.77 4.84
CA LEU A 415 -27.27 24.70 3.39
C LEU A 415 -28.56 23.99 2.93
N SER A 416 -28.87 22.84 3.53
CA SER A 416 -30.11 22.11 3.31
C SER A 416 -30.57 21.40 4.58
N PRO A 417 -31.72 21.82 5.16
CA PRO A 417 -32.28 21.17 6.34
C PRO A 417 -32.60 19.68 6.15
N THR A 418 -32.82 19.28 4.89
CA THR A 418 -33.27 17.93 4.53
C THR A 418 -32.16 17.05 3.95
N ARG A 419 -31.04 17.62 3.47
CA ARG A 419 -30.02 16.87 2.71
C ARG A 419 -28.58 16.94 3.21
N PHE A 420 -28.33 17.43 4.43
CA PHE A 420 -27.00 17.52 5.06
C PHE A 420 -26.12 16.25 5.10
N TYR A 421 -26.62 15.08 4.68
CA TYR A 421 -25.95 13.79 4.78
C TYR A 421 -24.61 13.70 4.05
N TRP A 422 -24.46 14.30 2.87
CA TRP A 422 -23.18 14.22 2.13
C TRP A 422 -22.06 14.96 2.86
N ALA A 423 -22.38 16.01 3.62
CA ALA A 423 -21.41 16.67 4.47
C ALA A 423 -20.87 15.71 5.54
N VAL A 424 -21.77 14.97 6.19
CA VAL A 424 -21.42 14.02 7.25
C VAL A 424 -20.65 12.82 6.72
N ILE A 425 -21.10 12.21 5.62
CA ILE A 425 -20.39 11.10 4.97
C ILE A 425 -18.99 11.56 4.55
N THR A 426 -18.86 12.80 4.05
CA THR A 426 -17.56 13.36 3.69
C THR A 426 -16.65 13.51 4.89
N ALA A 427 -17.12 14.14 5.97
CA ALA A 427 -16.37 14.28 7.21
C ALA A 427 -15.91 12.90 7.74
N PHE A 428 -16.80 11.90 7.77
CA PHE A 428 -16.46 10.56 8.23
C PHE A 428 -15.42 9.83 7.35
N VAL A 429 -15.62 9.86 6.02
CA VAL A 429 -14.74 9.13 5.07
C VAL A 429 -13.33 9.72 5.04
N MET A 430 -13.17 11.02 5.31
CA MET A 430 -11.86 11.67 5.37
C MET A 430 -10.94 11.10 6.44
N PHE A 431 -11.49 10.67 7.58
CA PHE A 431 -10.74 10.01 8.64
C PHE A 431 -10.65 8.50 8.47
N THR A 432 -11.26 7.92 7.44
CA THR A 432 -11.21 6.47 7.22
C THR A 432 -9.91 6.10 6.53
N GLY A 433 -9.08 5.27 7.15
CA GLY A 433 -7.82 4.84 6.55
C GLY A 433 -6.73 5.92 6.49
N THR A 434 -6.86 7.02 7.23
CA THR A 434 -5.83 8.04 7.38
C THR A 434 -5.30 8.07 8.80
N SER A 435 -4.06 8.52 8.94
CA SER A 435 -3.30 8.50 10.18
C SER A 435 -2.69 9.84 10.54
N THR A 436 -2.36 10.64 9.53
CA THR A 436 -1.73 11.95 9.69
C THR A 436 -2.62 13.08 9.17
N ARG A 437 -2.34 14.31 9.62
CA ARG A 437 -3.04 15.53 9.18
C ARG A 437 -3.04 15.67 7.65
N PHE A 438 -1.87 15.49 7.04
CA PHE A 438 -1.70 15.66 5.60
C PHE A 438 -2.54 14.65 4.82
N GLU A 439 -2.58 13.39 5.25
CA GLU A 439 -3.41 12.37 4.59
C GLU A 439 -4.89 12.71 4.65
N THR A 440 -5.38 13.19 5.80
CA THR A 440 -6.78 13.63 5.92
C THR A 440 -7.07 14.81 5.00
N VAL A 441 -6.18 15.81 4.93
CA VAL A 441 -6.33 16.97 4.03
C VAL A 441 -6.32 16.54 2.56
N ASP A 442 -5.32 15.74 2.15
CA ASP A 442 -5.19 15.23 0.77
C ASP A 442 -6.44 14.45 0.36
N LYS A 443 -7.00 13.66 1.29
CA LYS A 443 -8.23 12.91 1.06
C LYS A 443 -9.46 13.81 0.88
N GLY A 444 -9.54 14.91 1.64
CA GLY A 444 -10.58 15.93 1.49
C GLY A 444 -10.52 16.62 0.13
N VAL A 445 -9.34 17.10 -0.26
CA VAL A 445 -9.11 17.74 -1.57
C VAL A 445 -9.41 16.77 -2.72
N ALA A 446 -8.91 15.54 -2.65
CA ALA A 446 -9.18 14.50 -3.65
C ALA A 446 -10.68 14.20 -3.78
N ARG A 447 -11.43 14.23 -2.67
CA ARG A 447 -12.88 14.02 -2.70
C ARG A 447 -13.63 15.19 -3.34
N ILE A 448 -13.25 16.44 -3.07
CA ILE A 448 -13.82 17.61 -3.76
C ILE A 448 -13.53 17.50 -5.26
N ALA A 449 -12.27 17.31 -5.64
CA ALA A 449 -11.85 17.20 -7.05
C ALA A 449 -12.57 16.06 -7.79
N GLY A 450 -12.68 14.89 -7.16
CA GLY A 450 -13.40 13.75 -7.71
C GLY A 450 -14.91 14.00 -7.85
N THR A 451 -15.51 14.74 -6.91
CA THR A 451 -16.94 15.11 -6.97
C THR A 451 -17.20 16.09 -8.11
N VAL A 452 -16.35 17.12 -8.28
CA VAL A 452 -16.45 18.07 -9.40
C VAL A 452 -16.35 17.34 -10.74
N ALA A 453 -15.30 16.53 -10.92
CA ALA A 453 -15.13 15.76 -12.16
C ALA A 453 -16.28 14.78 -12.39
N GLY A 454 -16.77 14.13 -11.33
CA GLY A 454 -17.86 13.17 -11.41
C GLY A 454 -19.20 13.81 -11.72
N LEU A 455 -19.43 15.04 -11.26
CA LEU A 455 -20.59 15.85 -11.62
C LEU A 455 -20.61 16.15 -13.11
N VAL A 456 -19.48 16.61 -13.66
CA VAL A 456 -19.33 16.84 -15.10
C VAL A 456 -19.60 15.55 -15.87
N GLY A 457 -19.00 14.43 -15.43
CA GLY A 457 -19.25 13.11 -16.01
C GLY A 457 -20.72 12.70 -15.98
N ALA A 458 -21.39 12.89 -14.84
CA ALA A 458 -22.81 12.56 -14.66
C ALA A 458 -23.74 13.40 -15.56
N VAL A 459 -23.45 14.69 -15.73
CA VAL A 459 -24.24 15.55 -16.63
C VAL A 459 -24.09 15.11 -18.09
N VAL A 460 -22.88 14.73 -18.52
CA VAL A 460 -22.64 14.22 -19.87
C VAL A 460 -23.34 12.89 -20.07
N LEU A 461 -23.20 11.96 -19.13
CA LEU A 461 -23.78 10.62 -19.23
C LEU A 461 -25.31 10.64 -19.18
N ALA A 462 -25.91 11.46 -18.32
CA ALA A 462 -27.38 11.60 -18.25
C ALA A 462 -28.01 12.01 -19.59
N ARG A 463 -27.30 12.82 -20.40
CA ARG A 463 -27.75 13.17 -21.77
C ARG A 463 -27.63 12.00 -22.73
N LEU A 464 -26.57 11.20 -22.61
CA LEU A 464 -26.32 10.03 -23.45
C LEU A 464 -27.25 8.86 -23.10
N THR A 465 -27.68 8.77 -21.84
CA THR A 465 -28.51 7.68 -21.32
C THR A 465 -30.00 7.99 -21.32
N ALA A 466 -30.38 9.21 -21.71
CA ALA A 466 -31.77 9.62 -21.81
C ALA A 466 -32.60 8.60 -22.62
N GLY A 467 -33.68 8.11 -22.01
CA GLY A 467 -34.59 7.12 -22.61
C GLY A 467 -34.08 5.68 -22.66
N HIS A 468 -32.91 5.36 -22.10
CA HIS A 468 -32.29 4.03 -22.18
C HIS A 468 -31.96 3.45 -20.79
N ASP A 469 -32.97 2.94 -20.07
CA ASP A 469 -32.82 2.43 -18.68
C ASP A 469 -31.77 1.31 -18.53
N LEU A 470 -31.65 0.43 -19.53
CA LEU A 470 -30.63 -0.62 -19.53
C LEU A 470 -29.21 -0.05 -19.59
N LEU A 471 -29.01 1.05 -20.31
CA LEU A 471 -27.71 1.72 -20.39
C LEU A 471 -27.38 2.43 -19.08
N VAL A 472 -28.37 3.10 -18.46
CA VAL A 472 -28.26 3.69 -17.10
C VAL A 472 -27.81 2.62 -16.10
N LEU A 473 -28.48 1.46 -16.08
CA LEU A 473 -28.14 0.35 -15.19
C LEU A 473 -26.71 -0.18 -15.45
N ALA A 474 -26.32 -0.36 -16.72
CA ALA A 474 -24.99 -0.80 -17.08
C ALA A 474 -23.90 0.17 -16.58
N ILE A 475 -24.14 1.48 -16.70
CA ILE A 475 -23.21 2.51 -16.21
C ILE A 475 -23.15 2.53 -14.68
N ILE A 476 -24.28 2.40 -13.99
CA ILE A 476 -24.31 2.28 -12.51
C ILE A 476 -23.42 1.13 -12.06
N LEU A 477 -23.57 -0.04 -12.68
CA LEU A 477 -22.79 -1.24 -12.37
C LEU A 477 -21.29 -1.05 -12.70
N LEU A 478 -20.98 -0.46 -13.85
CA LEU A 478 -19.59 -0.17 -14.24
C LEU A 478 -18.93 0.87 -13.31
N ALA A 479 -19.66 1.91 -12.92
CA ALA A 479 -19.21 2.91 -11.97
C ALA A 479 -19.03 2.32 -10.56
N LEU A 480 -19.90 1.40 -10.14
CA LEU A 480 -19.76 0.67 -8.89
C LEU A 480 -18.48 -0.18 -8.89
N PHE A 481 -18.27 -0.96 -9.93
CA PHE A 481 -17.04 -1.73 -10.13
C PHE A 481 -15.81 -0.81 -10.10
N GLY A 482 -15.85 0.27 -10.89
CA GLY A 482 -14.76 1.25 -10.99
C GLY A 482 -14.40 1.87 -9.66
N ALA A 483 -15.39 2.26 -8.84
CA ALA A 483 -15.19 2.85 -7.53
C ALA A 483 -14.36 1.95 -6.61
N PHE A 484 -14.73 0.68 -6.49
CA PHE A 484 -14.03 -0.27 -5.62
C PHE A 484 -12.70 -0.76 -6.22
N TYR A 485 -12.59 -0.83 -7.55
CA TYR A 485 -11.34 -1.16 -8.23
C TYR A 485 -10.25 -0.10 -7.99
N VAL A 486 -10.59 1.19 -8.05
CA VAL A 486 -9.62 2.29 -7.89
C VAL A 486 -9.52 2.81 -6.46
N ALA A 487 -10.33 2.31 -5.51
CA ALA A 487 -10.39 2.78 -4.12
C ALA A 487 -9.03 2.85 -3.42
N LYS A 488 -8.17 1.84 -3.63
CA LYS A 488 -6.81 1.78 -3.05
C LYS A 488 -5.76 2.60 -3.82
N VAL A 489 -6.11 3.13 -5.00
CA VAL A 489 -5.18 3.79 -5.93
C VAL A 489 -5.37 5.30 -5.93
N SER A 490 -6.62 5.74 -6.05
CA SER A 490 -6.97 7.16 -6.15
C SER A 490 -8.34 7.41 -5.54
N GLN A 491 -8.32 8.15 -4.43
CA GLN A 491 -9.54 8.63 -3.78
C GLN A 491 -10.38 9.49 -4.73
N ALA A 492 -9.73 10.31 -5.58
CA ALA A 492 -10.42 11.18 -6.52
C ALA A 492 -11.17 10.36 -7.58
N ALA A 493 -10.52 9.35 -8.17
CA ALA A 493 -11.16 8.48 -9.15
C ALA A 493 -12.30 7.64 -8.53
N MET A 494 -12.13 7.16 -7.29
CA MET A 494 -13.21 6.47 -6.58
C MET A 494 -14.40 7.41 -6.36
N THR A 495 -14.14 8.64 -5.92
CA THR A 495 -15.19 9.64 -5.71
C THR A 495 -15.89 10.02 -7.01
N PHE A 496 -15.14 10.14 -8.12
CA PHE A 496 -15.67 10.33 -9.46
C PHE A 496 -16.67 9.22 -9.81
N CYS A 497 -16.28 7.95 -9.68
CA CYS A 497 -17.12 6.81 -9.98
C CYS A 497 -18.39 6.77 -9.11
N ILE A 498 -18.28 7.00 -7.80
CA ILE A 498 -19.44 7.10 -6.91
C ILE A 498 -20.34 8.28 -7.29
N THR A 499 -19.76 9.37 -7.77
CA THR A 499 -20.54 10.56 -8.17
C THR A 499 -21.35 10.29 -9.42
N VAL A 500 -20.73 9.67 -10.43
CA VAL A 500 -21.40 9.19 -11.66
C VAL A 500 -22.49 8.17 -11.32
N LEU A 501 -22.18 7.17 -10.50
CA LEU A 501 -23.15 6.15 -10.05
C LEU A 501 -24.42 6.79 -9.51
N LEU A 502 -24.27 7.78 -8.63
CA LEU A 502 -25.41 8.45 -8.02
C LEU A 502 -26.15 9.37 -8.99
N GLY A 503 -25.45 10.02 -9.92
CA GLY A 503 -26.10 10.83 -10.96
C GLY A 503 -27.00 9.99 -11.86
N GLU A 504 -26.51 8.83 -12.31
CA GLU A 504 -27.30 7.87 -13.09
C GLU A 504 -28.43 7.26 -12.25
N LEU A 505 -28.20 6.98 -10.96
CA LEU A 505 -29.25 6.51 -10.07
C LEU A 505 -30.39 7.55 -9.92
N TYR A 506 -30.07 8.84 -9.81
CA TYR A 506 -31.10 9.89 -9.78
C TYR A 506 -31.84 10.04 -11.11
N THR A 507 -31.16 9.77 -12.23
CA THR A 507 -31.78 9.71 -13.57
C THR A 507 -32.80 8.56 -13.61
N LEU A 508 -32.40 7.37 -13.14
CA LEU A 508 -33.26 6.19 -13.09
C LEU A 508 -34.51 6.38 -12.21
N ILE A 509 -34.37 7.09 -11.08
CA ILE A 509 -35.49 7.35 -10.14
C ILE A 509 -36.33 8.58 -10.59
N GLY A 510 -35.95 9.26 -11.67
CA GLY A 510 -36.68 10.45 -12.16
C GLY A 510 -36.55 11.68 -11.25
N THR A 511 -35.53 11.72 -10.39
CA THR A 511 -35.29 12.83 -9.44
C THR A 511 -34.07 13.66 -9.80
N TYR A 512 -33.48 13.45 -10.98
CA TYR A 512 -32.31 14.18 -11.45
C TYR A 512 -32.61 15.68 -11.61
N SER A 513 -31.73 16.52 -11.05
CA SER A 513 -31.70 17.95 -11.34
C SER A 513 -30.29 18.53 -11.18
N VAL A 514 -29.99 19.59 -11.94
CA VAL A 514 -28.70 20.30 -11.84
C VAL A 514 -28.51 20.89 -10.43
N GLY A 515 -29.56 21.47 -9.85
CA GLY A 515 -29.52 22.01 -8.48
C GLY A 515 -29.21 20.95 -7.42
N LEU A 516 -29.64 19.70 -7.60
CA LEU A 516 -29.28 18.60 -6.68
C LEU A 516 -27.80 18.23 -6.76
N LEU A 517 -27.21 18.32 -7.96
CA LEU A 517 -25.79 18.10 -8.14
C LEU A 517 -24.97 19.24 -7.53
N GLU A 518 -25.38 20.49 -7.72
CA GLU A 518 -24.75 21.66 -7.09
C GLU A 518 -24.82 21.58 -5.55
N LEU A 519 -25.99 21.20 -5.02
CA LEU A 519 -26.16 20.98 -3.59
C LEU A 519 -25.19 19.91 -3.06
N ARG A 520 -25.03 18.81 -3.78
CA ARG A 520 -24.08 17.74 -3.42
C ARG A 520 -22.64 18.25 -3.38
N LEU A 521 -22.25 19.14 -4.30
CA LEU A 521 -20.93 19.76 -4.28
C LEU A 521 -20.76 20.64 -3.03
N GLY A 522 -21.76 21.45 -2.70
CA GLY A 522 -21.78 22.28 -1.49
C GLY A 522 -21.67 21.46 -0.20
N GLU A 523 -22.47 20.40 -0.07
CA GLU A 523 -22.44 19.51 1.10
C GLU A 523 -21.09 18.79 1.23
N THR A 524 -20.53 18.31 0.11
CA THR A 524 -19.19 17.68 0.10
C THR A 524 -18.11 18.67 0.52
N ALA A 525 -18.18 19.93 0.06
CA ALA A 525 -17.25 20.98 0.44
C ALA A 525 -17.35 21.32 1.94
N ILE A 526 -18.56 21.43 2.50
CA ILE A 526 -18.79 21.66 3.93
C ILE A 526 -18.18 20.53 4.76
N GLY A 527 -18.49 19.28 4.40
CA GLY A 527 -17.92 18.12 5.08
C GLY A 527 -16.40 18.09 5.02
N ALA A 528 -15.83 18.48 3.88
CA ALA A 528 -14.39 18.54 3.70
C ALA A 528 -13.74 19.64 4.55
N ALA A 529 -14.33 20.82 4.57
CA ALA A 529 -13.89 21.94 5.41
C ALA A 529 -13.97 21.58 6.90
N ALA A 530 -15.09 21.01 7.36
CA ALA A 530 -15.26 20.55 8.74
C ALA A 530 -14.20 19.50 9.12
N GLY A 531 -13.96 18.51 8.24
CA GLY A 531 -12.94 17.49 8.44
C GLY A 531 -11.51 18.07 8.48
N ILE A 532 -11.18 19.02 7.61
CA ILE A 532 -9.88 19.71 7.59
C ILE A 532 -9.67 20.52 8.87
N VAL A 533 -10.63 21.36 9.24
CA VAL A 533 -10.54 22.20 10.44
C VAL A 533 -10.36 21.33 11.68
N VAL A 534 -11.18 20.27 11.83
CA VAL A 534 -11.03 19.35 12.96
C VAL A 534 -9.68 18.63 12.90
N ALA A 535 -9.24 18.16 11.74
CA ALA A 535 -7.92 17.53 11.61
C ALA A 535 -6.77 18.50 11.96
N LEU A 536 -6.88 19.80 11.69
CA LEU A 536 -5.84 20.76 12.01
C LEU A 536 -5.85 21.18 13.49
N LEU A 537 -7.03 21.38 14.09
CA LEU A 537 -7.18 21.80 15.49
C LEU A 537 -6.98 20.65 16.48
N PHE A 538 -7.51 19.46 16.15
CA PHE A 538 -7.65 18.34 17.06
C PHE A 538 -6.64 17.20 16.80
N ALA A 539 -5.80 17.23 15.76
CA ALA A 539 -4.85 16.14 15.51
C ALA A 539 -3.46 16.39 16.13
N PRO A 540 -2.94 15.52 17.00
CA PRO A 540 -1.61 15.61 17.59
C PRO A 540 -0.59 14.64 16.96
N LEU A 541 -0.90 13.95 15.85
CA LEU A 541 0.15 13.19 15.14
C LEU A 541 0.80 14.06 14.07
N SER A 542 2.00 14.54 14.41
CA SER A 542 2.90 15.13 13.44
C SER A 542 3.29 14.06 12.42
N THR A 543 3.09 14.33 11.12
CA THR A 543 3.61 13.48 10.03
C THR A 543 5.10 13.20 10.23
N ARG A 544 5.87 14.14 10.80
CA ARG A 544 7.29 13.96 11.11
C ARG A 544 7.54 12.96 12.25
N ALA A 545 6.65 12.89 13.25
CA ALA A 545 6.76 11.93 14.35
C ALA A 545 6.49 10.51 13.87
N THR A 546 5.45 10.32 13.02
CA THR A 546 5.18 9.02 12.40
C THR A 546 6.32 8.57 11.48
N VAL A 547 6.86 9.49 10.67
CA VAL A 547 8.04 9.19 9.84
C VAL A 547 9.28 8.86 10.68
N ARG A 548 9.49 9.54 11.81
CA ARG A 548 10.57 9.24 12.75
C ARG A 548 10.41 7.84 13.33
N SER A 549 9.25 7.51 13.89
CA SER A 549 8.99 6.18 14.46
C SER A 549 9.15 5.07 13.42
N ALA A 550 8.66 5.25 12.19
CA ALA A 550 8.84 4.28 11.11
C ALA A 550 10.32 4.14 10.69
N ARG A 551 11.10 5.24 10.71
CA ARG A 551 12.54 5.21 10.48
C ARG A 551 13.23 4.42 11.59
N ASP A 552 12.91 4.70 12.85
CA ASP A 552 13.55 4.07 13.99
C ASP A 552 13.27 2.56 14.02
N ALA A 553 12.04 2.14 13.69
CA ALA A 553 11.71 0.72 13.48
C ALA A 553 12.56 0.07 12.39
N MET A 554 12.69 0.72 11.22
CA MET A 554 13.55 0.23 10.13
C MET A 554 15.03 0.14 10.53
N LEU A 555 15.56 1.13 11.26
CA LEU A 555 16.95 1.10 11.75
C LEU A 555 17.15 -0.02 12.77
N SER A 556 16.19 -0.23 13.68
CA SER A 556 16.21 -1.35 14.64
C SER A 556 16.18 -2.71 13.94
N SER A 557 15.36 -2.87 12.90
CA SER A 557 15.34 -4.09 12.07
C SER A 557 16.67 -4.30 11.32
N MET A 558 17.33 -3.23 10.90
CA MET A 558 18.66 -3.30 10.30
C MET A 558 19.74 -3.68 11.32
N VAL A 559 19.67 -3.15 12.55
CA VAL A 559 20.53 -3.54 13.67
C VAL A 559 20.36 -5.03 13.96
N ALA A 560 19.13 -5.51 14.14
CA ALA A 560 18.85 -6.92 14.40
C ALA A 560 19.37 -7.81 13.26
N LEU A 561 19.24 -7.40 12.00
CA LEU A 561 19.79 -8.15 10.87
C LEU A 561 21.33 -8.25 10.95
N LEU A 562 22.02 -7.14 11.17
CA LEU A 562 23.49 -7.09 11.22
C LEU A 562 24.08 -7.80 12.45
N GLU A 563 23.39 -7.77 13.58
CA GLU A 563 23.73 -8.61 14.74
C GLU A 563 23.63 -10.10 14.38
N GLY A 564 22.58 -10.49 13.65
CA GLY A 564 22.45 -11.86 13.15
C GLY A 564 23.56 -12.24 12.15
N VAL A 565 24.00 -11.30 11.31
CA VAL A 565 25.14 -11.50 10.41
C VAL A 565 26.43 -11.72 11.20
N ALA A 566 26.69 -10.92 12.23
CA ALA A 566 27.85 -11.09 13.10
C ALA A 566 27.84 -12.44 13.82
N THR A 567 26.71 -12.81 14.45
CA THR A 567 26.56 -14.12 15.11
C THR A 567 26.79 -15.29 14.16
N ARG A 568 26.27 -15.21 12.93
CA ARG A 568 26.48 -16.26 11.91
C ARG A 568 27.94 -16.35 11.49
N ALA A 569 28.61 -15.22 11.31
CA ALA A 569 30.02 -15.19 10.92
C ALA A 569 30.92 -15.81 12.01
N GLU A 570 30.58 -15.63 13.28
CA GLU A 570 31.28 -16.22 14.43
C GLU A 570 30.98 -17.71 14.69
N GLY A 571 30.12 -18.34 13.87
CA GLY A 571 29.71 -19.72 14.07
C GLY A 571 28.70 -19.94 15.20
N GLY A 572 28.02 -18.88 15.65
CA GLY A 572 26.92 -18.96 16.62
C GLY A 572 25.64 -19.61 16.04
N PRO A 573 24.55 -19.69 16.84
CA PRO A 573 23.28 -20.26 16.39
C PRO A 573 22.80 -19.56 15.12
N VAL A 574 22.43 -20.33 14.08
CA VAL A 574 22.05 -19.78 12.76
C VAL A 574 20.78 -18.96 12.90
N PRO A 575 20.85 -17.62 12.86
CA PRO A 575 19.64 -16.81 12.90
C PRO A 575 18.94 -16.89 11.55
N ASP A 576 17.60 -16.84 11.55
CA ASP A 576 16.83 -16.72 10.30
C ASP A 576 17.03 -15.31 9.69
N LEU A 577 18.09 -15.18 8.89
CA LEU A 577 18.42 -13.97 8.15
C LEU A 577 17.36 -13.67 7.07
N ASP A 578 16.67 -14.69 6.54
CA ASP A 578 15.59 -14.52 5.56
C ASP A 578 14.40 -13.79 6.19
N ALA A 579 13.97 -14.22 7.38
CA ALA A 579 12.94 -13.50 8.14
C ALA A 579 13.37 -12.08 8.49
N ARG A 580 14.60 -11.88 8.99
CA ARG A 580 15.10 -10.56 9.40
C ARG A 580 15.17 -9.58 8.23
N VAL A 581 15.67 -10.00 7.07
CA VAL A 581 15.71 -9.12 5.90
C VAL A 581 14.31 -8.83 5.33
N ARG A 582 13.39 -9.79 5.41
CA ARG A 582 12.01 -9.57 4.97
C ARG A 582 11.24 -8.62 5.89
N ARG A 583 11.52 -8.67 7.21
CA ARG A 583 11.03 -7.68 8.19
C ARG A 583 11.59 -6.29 7.91
N LEU A 584 12.89 -6.18 7.62
CA LEU A 584 13.52 -4.93 7.18
C LEU A 584 12.88 -4.36 5.90
N ASP A 585 12.54 -5.21 4.92
CA ASP A 585 11.81 -4.81 3.71
C ASP A 585 10.42 -4.23 4.03
N ASP A 586 9.68 -4.81 4.99
CA ASP A 586 8.38 -4.29 5.41
C ASP A 586 8.50 -2.95 6.11
N ASP A 587 9.48 -2.77 7.00
CA ASP A 587 9.71 -1.50 7.68
C ASP A 587 10.15 -0.40 6.72
N ALA A 588 10.98 -0.73 5.72
CA ALA A 588 11.35 0.19 4.65
C ALA A 588 10.12 0.63 3.83
N ARG A 589 9.20 -0.31 3.52
CA ARG A 589 7.91 -0.01 2.87
C ARG A 589 7.05 0.90 3.76
N ARG A 590 6.93 0.60 5.05
CA ARG A 590 6.18 1.41 6.02
C ARG A 590 6.72 2.84 6.10
N LEU A 591 8.04 3.00 6.16
CA LEU A 591 8.70 4.31 6.11
C LEU A 591 8.38 5.06 4.81
N ALA A 592 8.53 4.41 3.65
CA ALA A 592 8.22 5.01 2.37
C ALA A 592 6.74 5.44 2.26
N LEU A 593 5.82 4.63 2.80
CA LEU A 593 4.39 4.90 2.84
C LEU A 593 4.06 6.18 3.61
N VAL A 594 4.59 6.31 4.83
CA VAL A 594 4.32 7.49 5.69
C VAL A 594 5.14 8.74 5.29
N ALA A 595 6.26 8.55 4.57
CA ALA A 595 7.08 9.64 4.05
C ALA A 595 6.57 10.20 2.70
N ARG A 596 5.69 9.49 1.99
CA ARG A 596 5.14 9.90 0.69
C ARG A 596 4.53 11.32 0.69
N PRO A 597 3.73 11.73 1.69
CA PRO A 597 3.27 13.12 1.84
C PRO A 597 4.38 14.17 1.79
N LEU A 598 5.50 13.90 2.47
CA LEU A 598 6.59 14.85 2.61
C LEU A 598 7.44 14.96 1.35
N THR A 599 7.39 13.96 0.47
CA THR A 599 8.20 13.91 -0.76
C THR A 599 7.47 14.45 -2.00
N ARG A 600 6.15 14.65 -1.94
CA ARG A 600 5.38 15.28 -3.03
C ARG A 600 5.54 16.80 -3.01
N GLN A 601 5.96 17.36 -4.13
CA GLN A 601 6.16 18.82 -4.32
C GLN A 601 4.87 19.59 -4.67
N VAL A 602 3.68 19.07 -4.38
CA VAL A 602 2.43 19.74 -4.79
C VAL A 602 1.93 20.65 -3.68
N GLY A 603 2.06 21.95 -3.91
CA GLY A 603 1.21 23.00 -3.36
C GLY A 603 1.59 23.55 -1.99
N TRP A 604 1.74 22.73 -0.95
CA TRP A 604 1.80 23.23 0.42
C TRP A 604 2.94 22.56 1.21
N GLY A 605 4.09 23.23 1.31
CA GLY A 605 5.15 22.92 2.28
C GLY A 605 5.87 21.58 2.12
N GLY A 606 6.15 21.15 0.88
CA GLY A 606 6.88 19.90 0.62
C GLY A 606 8.26 19.87 1.32
N ALA A 607 8.62 18.72 1.89
CA ALA A 607 9.98 18.55 2.39
C ALA A 607 10.95 18.53 1.19
N GLY A 608 12.05 19.28 1.32
CA GLY A 608 12.94 19.57 0.19
C GLY A 608 13.62 18.32 -0.41
N PRO A 609 14.35 18.50 -1.53
CA PRO A 609 15.13 17.46 -2.22
C PRO A 609 16.00 16.58 -1.30
N ARG A 610 16.39 17.10 -0.13
CA ARG A 610 17.13 16.40 0.93
C ARG A 610 16.36 15.22 1.53
N THR A 611 15.06 15.37 1.83
CA THR A 611 14.25 14.28 2.41
C THR A 611 14.07 13.15 1.41
N ALA A 612 13.78 13.49 0.16
CA ALA A 612 13.71 12.51 -0.92
C ALA A 612 15.06 11.80 -1.15
N ARG A 613 16.19 12.53 -1.07
CA ARG A 613 17.54 11.94 -1.15
C ARG A 613 17.80 10.97 0.00
N ARG A 614 17.48 11.33 1.24
CA ARG A 614 17.67 10.43 2.40
C ARG A 614 16.83 9.17 2.31
N LEU A 615 15.57 9.29 1.89
CA LEU A 615 14.72 8.11 1.67
C LEU A 615 15.33 7.17 0.62
N ARG A 616 15.89 7.71 -0.47
CA ARG A 616 16.61 6.89 -1.47
C ARG A 616 17.85 6.20 -0.87
N LEU A 617 18.60 6.89 -0.01
CA LEU A 617 19.76 6.29 0.67
C LEU A 617 19.35 5.17 1.62
N TYR A 618 18.27 5.33 2.39
CA TYR A 618 17.75 4.24 3.22
C TYR A 618 17.31 3.03 2.39
N ILE A 619 16.59 3.25 1.29
CA ILE A 619 16.21 2.16 0.37
C ILE A 619 17.46 1.47 -0.20
N ALA A 620 18.50 2.24 -0.55
CA ALA A 620 19.76 1.67 -1.01
C ALA A 620 20.47 0.83 0.07
N SER A 621 20.50 1.28 1.33
CA SER A 621 21.02 0.50 2.46
C SER A 621 20.27 -0.83 2.62
N VAL A 622 18.94 -0.82 2.52
CA VAL A 622 18.11 -2.04 2.59
C VAL A 622 18.40 -2.99 1.43
N SER A 623 18.60 -2.46 0.22
CA SER A 623 19.06 -3.27 -0.92
C SER A 623 20.43 -3.92 -0.67
N GLN A 624 21.38 -3.21 -0.04
CA GLN A 624 22.69 -3.79 0.32
C GLN A 624 22.57 -4.88 1.38
N CYS A 625 21.75 -4.67 2.41
CA CYS A 625 21.44 -5.71 3.40
C CYS A 625 20.85 -6.97 2.76
N ARG A 626 19.97 -6.82 1.77
CA ARG A 626 19.41 -7.98 1.03
C ARG A 626 20.46 -8.71 0.21
N ALA A 627 21.31 -7.97 -0.49
CA ALA A 627 22.38 -8.55 -1.27
C ALA A 627 23.43 -9.26 -0.38
N LEU A 628 23.71 -8.72 0.82
CA LEU A 628 24.54 -9.34 1.85
C LEU A 628 23.97 -10.69 2.32
N VAL A 629 22.67 -10.75 2.63
CA VAL A 629 22.02 -12.01 3.04
C VAL A 629 22.10 -13.07 1.93
N VAL A 630 21.83 -12.69 0.69
CA VAL A 630 21.94 -13.60 -0.47
C VAL A 630 23.39 -14.07 -0.67
N ALA A 631 24.39 -13.22 -0.42
CA ALA A 631 25.79 -13.60 -0.50
C ALA A 631 26.14 -14.67 0.55
N LEU A 632 25.79 -14.43 1.81
CA LEU A 632 26.07 -15.32 2.95
C LEU A 632 25.32 -16.66 2.92
N GLN A 633 24.26 -16.74 2.12
CA GLN A 633 23.54 -17.98 1.85
C GLN A 633 24.29 -18.89 0.87
N ARG A 634 24.95 -18.28 -0.13
CA ARG A 634 25.61 -19.02 -1.19
C ARG A 634 26.96 -19.56 -0.76
N ARG A 635 27.70 -18.75 0.01
CA ARG A 635 29.03 -19.09 0.51
C ARG A 635 29.24 -18.47 1.89
N PRO A 636 29.95 -19.15 2.79
CA PRO A 636 30.45 -18.52 4.01
C PRO A 636 31.38 -17.36 3.64
N ALA A 637 31.47 -16.36 4.53
CA ALA A 637 32.41 -15.26 4.37
C ALA A 637 33.84 -15.79 4.40
N VAL A 638 34.71 -15.25 3.55
CA VAL A 638 36.13 -15.65 3.51
C VAL A 638 36.86 -15.17 4.77
N ALA A 639 36.51 -13.97 5.24
CA ALA A 639 37.03 -13.35 6.46
C ALA A 639 35.90 -13.17 7.50
N PRO A 640 35.47 -14.24 8.21
CA PRO A 640 34.32 -14.19 9.11
C PRO A 640 34.49 -13.19 10.25
N ASP A 641 35.68 -13.12 10.86
CA ASP A 641 35.96 -12.20 11.98
C ASP A 641 35.89 -10.73 11.54
N ALA A 642 36.42 -10.41 10.36
CA ALA A 642 36.34 -9.07 9.77
C ALA A 642 34.89 -8.68 9.46
N VAL A 643 34.10 -9.59 8.89
CA VAL A 643 32.67 -9.40 8.64
C VAL A 643 31.89 -9.17 9.93
N ALA A 644 32.16 -9.95 10.98
CA ALA A 644 31.50 -9.81 12.28
C ALA A 644 31.85 -8.47 12.96
N ALA A 645 33.13 -8.09 12.96
CA ALA A 645 33.61 -6.83 13.52
C ALA A 645 33.03 -5.62 12.80
N ALA A 646 33.03 -5.63 11.46
CA ALA A 646 32.46 -4.56 10.65
C ALA A 646 30.94 -4.44 10.85
N ALA A 647 30.20 -5.55 10.87
CA ALA A 647 28.76 -5.55 11.14
C ALA A 647 28.44 -4.94 12.51
N ARG A 648 29.20 -5.28 13.57
CA ARG A 648 29.06 -4.66 14.89
C ARG A 648 29.39 -3.17 14.90
N SER A 649 30.40 -2.75 14.13
CA SER A 649 30.74 -1.34 14.02
C SER A 649 29.64 -0.53 13.35
N ILE A 650 29.04 -1.06 12.27
CA ILE A 650 27.86 -0.47 11.62
C ILE A 650 26.66 -0.44 12.58
N VAL A 651 26.45 -1.47 13.40
CA VAL A 651 25.40 -1.49 14.45
C VAL A 651 25.56 -0.33 15.43
N ARG A 652 26.79 -0.04 15.89
CA ARG A 652 27.07 1.12 16.76
C ARG A 652 26.64 2.44 16.09
N ALA A 653 27.00 2.63 14.83
CA ALA A 653 26.59 3.82 14.07
C ALA A 653 25.06 3.92 13.89
N LEU A 654 24.38 2.81 13.58
CA LEU A 654 22.93 2.78 13.40
C LEU A 654 22.18 3.17 14.68
N ARG A 655 22.66 2.71 15.85
CA ARG A 655 22.10 3.11 17.15
C ARG A 655 22.26 4.61 17.38
N ALA A 656 23.43 5.18 17.11
CA ALA A 656 23.65 6.63 17.19
C ALA A 656 22.74 7.43 16.22
N ILE A 657 22.53 6.93 14.98
CA ILE A 657 21.62 7.55 14.00
C ILE A 657 20.16 7.52 14.49
N ALA A 658 19.75 6.45 15.20
CA ALA A 658 18.38 6.29 15.69
C ALA A 658 18.04 7.25 16.83
N GLU A 659 19.00 7.56 17.71
CA GLU A 659 18.80 8.45 18.87
C GLU A 659 18.44 9.89 18.46
N LEU A 660 18.93 10.35 17.31
CA LEU A 660 18.75 11.73 16.87
C LEU A 660 17.62 11.90 15.86
N PRO A 661 16.89 13.03 15.89
CA PRO A 661 15.87 13.37 14.91
C PRO A 661 16.36 13.27 13.45
N PRO A 662 15.49 12.87 12.48
CA PRO A 662 15.84 12.90 11.07
C PRO A 662 16.13 14.33 10.65
N GLY A 663 17.39 14.65 10.34
CA GLY A 663 17.75 16.05 10.15
C GLY A 663 19.09 16.40 10.76
N SER A 664 19.32 15.85 11.95
CA SER A 664 20.38 16.25 12.85
C SER A 664 21.75 15.79 12.41
N VAL A 665 22.76 16.59 12.74
CA VAL A 665 24.17 16.16 12.69
C VAL A 665 24.34 14.99 13.67
N VAL A 666 24.98 13.91 13.23
CA VAL A 666 25.21 12.70 14.03
C VAL A 666 26.72 12.46 14.11
N PRO A 667 27.46 13.23 14.94
CA PRO A 667 28.92 13.13 14.99
C PRO A 667 29.39 11.73 15.39
N ASP A 668 28.67 11.08 16.32
CA ASP A 668 29.03 9.78 16.89
C ASP A 668 28.83 8.60 15.91
N ALA A 669 28.31 8.85 14.71
CA ALA A 669 28.13 7.82 13.67
C ALA A 669 29.24 7.82 12.61
N ASP A 670 30.01 8.91 12.45
CA ASP A 670 31.05 9.00 11.42
C ASP A 670 32.23 8.06 11.72
N GLU A 671 32.71 8.03 12.96
CA GLU A 671 33.84 7.20 13.38
C GLU A 671 33.53 5.69 13.26
N PRO A 672 32.41 5.13 13.79
CA PRO A 672 32.15 3.71 13.64
C PRO A 672 31.92 3.26 12.20
N LEU A 673 31.39 4.14 11.33
CA LEU A 673 31.23 3.84 9.90
C LEU A 673 32.58 3.80 9.16
N ALA A 674 33.53 4.69 9.52
CA ALA A 674 34.89 4.65 9.00
C ALA A 674 35.67 3.44 9.55
N ASP A 675 35.52 3.15 10.85
CA ASP A 675 36.13 2.00 11.51
C ASP A 675 35.64 0.67 10.91
N ALA A 676 34.36 0.57 10.54
CA ALA A 676 33.82 -0.61 9.84
C ALA A 676 34.60 -0.92 8.55
N ASP A 677 34.96 0.12 7.79
CA ASP A 677 35.72 -0.02 6.55
C ASP A 677 37.14 -0.51 6.81
N HIS A 678 37.81 0.10 7.79
CA HIS A 678 39.14 -0.33 8.22
C HIS A 678 39.16 -1.77 8.75
N LEU A 679 38.15 -2.19 9.50
CA LEU A 679 38.03 -3.54 10.05
C LEU A 679 37.81 -4.58 8.94
N LEU A 680 37.05 -4.24 7.89
CA LEU A 680 36.86 -5.14 6.74
C LEU A 680 38.20 -5.44 6.06
N PHE A 681 39.00 -4.42 5.76
CA PHE A 681 40.24 -4.57 4.98
C PHE A 681 41.51 -4.75 5.83
N ARG A 682 41.36 -4.96 7.14
CA ARG A 682 42.48 -5.30 8.03
C ARG A 682 43.01 -6.72 7.77
N ASP A 683 42.12 -7.63 7.41
CA ASP A 683 42.47 -9.00 7.04
C ASP A 683 42.89 -9.03 5.55
N PRO A 684 44.11 -9.47 5.21
CA PRO A 684 44.54 -9.60 3.82
C PRO A 684 43.67 -10.55 2.99
N ALA A 685 42.95 -11.48 3.63
CA ALA A 685 42.02 -12.38 2.97
C ALA A 685 40.68 -11.70 2.62
N ALA A 686 40.38 -10.56 3.23
CA ALA A 686 39.19 -9.77 2.94
C ALA A 686 39.43 -8.89 1.70
N SER A 687 38.98 -9.40 0.56
CA SER A 687 38.99 -8.67 -0.71
C SER A 687 37.60 -8.11 -1.02
N ASP A 688 37.54 -6.99 -1.74
CA ASP A 688 36.29 -6.47 -2.32
C ASP A 688 35.70 -7.44 -3.38
N GLU A 689 36.44 -8.50 -3.74
CA GLU A 689 35.93 -9.64 -4.51
C GLU A 689 34.94 -10.49 -3.71
N ASP A 690 35.09 -10.61 -2.38
CA ASP A 690 34.14 -11.29 -1.49
C ASP A 690 32.82 -10.48 -1.48
N PRO A 691 31.70 -11.05 -1.95
CA PRO A 691 30.43 -10.35 -1.99
C PRO A 691 29.95 -9.87 -0.61
N ALA A 692 30.26 -10.59 0.48
CA ALA A 692 29.85 -10.19 1.82
C ALA A 692 30.60 -8.93 2.27
N VAL A 693 31.93 -8.90 2.07
CA VAL A 693 32.79 -7.74 2.33
C VAL A 693 32.34 -6.54 1.51
N ARG A 694 32.13 -6.71 0.21
CA ARG A 694 31.65 -5.65 -0.70
C ARG A 694 30.33 -5.03 -0.27
N HIS A 695 29.35 -5.86 0.12
CA HIS A 695 28.04 -5.36 0.52
C HIS A 695 28.07 -4.63 1.87
N LEU A 696 28.92 -5.05 2.81
CA LEU A 696 29.16 -4.32 4.06
C LEU A 696 29.89 -2.99 3.82
N HIS A 697 30.93 -2.98 2.98
CA HIS A 697 31.65 -1.78 2.57
C HIS A 697 30.68 -0.75 1.94
N HIS A 698 29.87 -1.18 0.97
CA HIS A 698 28.88 -0.31 0.34
C HIS A 698 27.78 0.14 1.29
N LEU A 699 27.38 -0.69 2.25
CA LEU A 699 26.42 -0.32 3.29
C LEU A 699 26.98 0.80 4.18
N ALA A 700 28.20 0.63 4.68
CA ALA A 700 28.89 1.64 5.49
C ALA A 700 29.03 2.98 4.73
N ALA A 701 29.49 2.93 3.47
CA ALA A 701 29.60 4.11 2.61
C ALA A 701 28.23 4.80 2.37
N THR A 702 27.17 4.02 2.16
CA THR A 702 25.82 4.56 1.95
C THR A 702 25.28 5.22 3.21
N LEU A 703 25.48 4.61 4.39
CA LEU A 703 25.09 5.18 5.67
C LEU A 703 25.91 6.44 6.00
N LEU A 704 27.19 6.49 5.63
CA LEU A 704 28.02 7.68 5.78
C LEU A 704 27.47 8.84 4.94
N GLN A 705 26.95 8.56 3.74
CA GLN A 705 26.23 9.59 2.96
C GLN A 705 24.93 10.03 3.65
N VAL A 706 24.22 9.14 4.35
CA VAL A 706 23.04 9.53 5.14
C VAL A 706 23.45 10.55 6.20
N VAL A 707 24.50 10.26 6.97
CA VAL A 707 25.04 11.16 8.01
C VAL A 707 25.52 12.47 7.39
N ARG A 708 26.32 12.45 6.33
CA ARG A 708 26.85 13.67 5.70
C ARG A 708 25.77 14.54 5.02
N THR A 709 24.63 13.98 4.63
CA THR A 709 23.49 14.79 4.15
C THR A 709 22.77 15.56 5.27
N THR A 710 23.17 15.38 6.53
CA THR A 710 22.65 16.14 7.68
C THR A 710 23.55 17.32 8.08
N SER A 711 24.87 17.22 7.87
CA SER A 711 25.88 18.22 8.25
C SER A 711 25.96 19.45 7.35
N GLY A 712 25.25 19.49 6.22
CA GLY A 712 25.20 20.62 5.29
C GLY A 712 24.37 21.81 5.79
N GLY A 713 24.75 22.40 6.93
CA GLY A 713 24.50 23.80 7.24
C GLY A 713 25.29 24.70 6.30
N THR A 714 24.83 25.93 6.08
CA THR A 714 25.50 26.99 5.32
C THR A 714 27.02 26.96 5.46
N PRO A 715 27.81 27.17 4.39
CA PRO A 715 29.25 27.40 4.56
C PRO A 715 29.38 28.60 5.48
N GLY A 716 29.96 28.39 6.67
CA GLY A 716 30.40 29.50 7.51
C GLY A 716 31.29 30.42 6.68
N PRO A 717 31.30 31.74 6.95
CA PRO A 717 32.16 32.65 6.20
C PRO A 717 33.59 32.11 6.32
N ARG A 718 34.24 31.90 5.18
CA ARG A 718 35.67 31.60 5.14
C ARG A 718 36.35 32.75 5.87
N VAL A 719 36.82 32.50 7.09
CA VAL A 719 37.76 33.39 7.75
C VAL A 719 39.06 33.20 6.99
N THR A 720 39.34 34.14 6.10
CA THR A 720 40.68 34.40 5.62
C THR A 720 41.50 34.94 6.79
N THR A 721 42.42 34.13 7.29
CA THR A 721 43.69 34.58 7.89
C THR A 721 44.74 33.54 7.58
#